data_AF-C3XPC8-F1
#
_entry.id   AF-C3XPC8-F1
#
_cell.length_a   1.000
_cell.length_b   1.000
_cell.length_c   1.000
_cell.angle_alpha   90.00
_cell.angle_beta   90.00
_cell.angle_gamma   90.00
#
_symmetry.space_group_name_H-M   'P 1'
#
loop_
_entity.id
_entity.type
_entity.pdbx_description
1 polymer ?
#
loop_
_entity_poly.entity_id
_entity_poly.type
_entity_poly.pdbx_seq_one_letter_code
_entity_poly.pdbx_strand_id
1 'polypeptide(L)'
;MYAARLCWYAVLLCMGYHLHTSGACPKSCFCFDLEKDGYSVSCRGPNITAIPRDVPKNVTVFDISFTPITMLRKGDFVDMPKLKELRVWWNVNLTMVEVDTFDNLPTLTSLGLYNNSFTKLPTGLFSNLKALTRFDAHNSKLELIQRGLFTDHPSLEEIQLFFNDITELEEGAFGGMPQLTSVYLPSNRISSLSGPIFEGSRKLKSLDVSGNNIVTLDNHVFMDTPNLQNLYLSANDIESIDVGAFYVLQHLQSLSLDGNRITNIDTNFHNLPKLESISLEGNKISVIRNTTFVGLPALNSLDLSSNVIVEVEDGAFEDLSNLRTLYLQSNQIQEISLAGLSSLGYLSMDSNKLKKFPGNLKSASPLQTLSLGNNPIQEALGPGQFSVLHSLKNLYLNNIGCLQSAGTFDPKALCGSDTLGDVYLSYNGLLSIAPTTFQCTPTITMLYLHHNNLTSIDPSLFHPLTQLWWLDLSYNQLSYVAPDTFLGLDKLISVDLTYNNFTNMAHVAPSVASLPVLLYQSLDGNPFVYLGPESFPTPFKHSTELDISHGHIRVVEEGAFTAESFPNITRLQLDSGNPLHFLPANVVDKLPNLTALILYDDPFHCDCQLKGFATWLRERVNPPFVDVTCASPPSLQGTDLNDVPLANLTCDCQHEEAPSIDTSGSDTSVHEGQIAMLKCKISGCPEAEFFWTTPTGAMLAVESGFPRMEVLGSGTLVVTETREEDTGVYTCTAVNYRGKARKEVALHVVDCCSWFLGGEEFYYSDHDREDPINLRRARRQHARYVRTLRDLGLDVTVLPADESTPDCPFVEDTCVVVGNRALVTRPEGMARRKELNSIETCLRSLGLEVHRIRNMGATLEGGDVVFTGTEFFVGDSTQSNWLGHRILAATFPEYPVHAIPLYPPEFHLKGVACCAAPGVIALAQNSAGRLAWDVIRRKGVSSYQPLWLPDCHAVDCIYVNGTLLHCAQTEGHWNCEVFADKLPDCARVEVPLYELGKVQAALSCCSVLF
;
A
#
# COMPACT_ATOMS: atom_id res chain seq x y z
N MET A 1 17.49 31.31 33.72
CA MET A 1 16.16 31.27 34.38
C MET A 1 15.66 29.85 34.22
N TYR A 2 15.48 29.01 35.24
CA TYR A 2 15.10 29.24 36.63
C TYR A 2 15.93 28.36 37.57
N ALA A 3 16.80 29.00 38.35
CA ALA A 3 16.96 28.64 39.74
C ALA A 3 15.67 29.05 40.48
N ALA A 4 15.36 28.35 41.59
CA ALA A 4 14.22 28.55 42.49
C ALA A 4 12.92 27.82 42.12
N ARG A 5 12.87 26.51 42.45
CA ARG A 5 11.73 25.82 43.06
C ARG A 5 12.09 24.34 43.30
N LEU A 6 12.83 24.06 44.38
CA LEU A 6 12.83 22.75 45.07
C LEU A 6 13.57 22.86 46.42
N CYS A 7 13.44 24.01 47.08
CA CYS A 7 14.03 24.28 48.40
C CYS A 7 13.02 24.09 49.56
N TRP A 8 12.01 23.22 49.40
CA TRP A 8 10.92 23.07 50.38
C TRP A 8 10.67 21.65 50.92
N TYR A 9 11.56 20.70 50.65
CA TYR A 9 11.54 19.37 51.30
C TYR A 9 12.85 19.03 52.03
N ALA A 10 13.59 20.06 52.47
CA ALA A 10 14.82 19.91 53.25
C ALA A 10 14.67 20.27 54.75
N VAL A 11 13.46 20.34 55.32
CA VAL A 11 13.29 20.87 56.70
C VAL A 11 12.54 19.95 57.69
N LEU A 12 12.00 18.78 57.31
CA LEU A 12 11.17 17.97 58.22
C LEU A 12 11.64 16.57 58.62
N LEU A 13 12.89 16.19 58.36
CA LEU A 13 13.45 14.94 58.90
C LEU A 13 14.85 15.12 59.52
N CYS A 14 15.08 16.26 60.18
CA CYS A 14 16.29 16.53 60.97
C CYS A 14 16.07 16.61 62.49
N MET A 15 14.98 16.10 63.06
CA MET A 15 14.88 15.96 64.52
C MET A 15 14.14 14.70 64.96
N GLY A 16 14.92 13.67 65.28
CA GLY A 16 14.44 12.49 65.99
C GLY A 16 15.52 11.41 66.07
N TYR A 17 16.11 11.26 67.26
CA TYR A 17 17.01 10.20 67.71
C TYR A 17 18.52 10.41 67.56
N HIS A 18 19.08 11.11 68.55
CA HIS A 18 20.41 10.81 69.06
C HIS A 18 20.39 9.53 69.91
N LEU A 19 21.53 8.83 69.85
CA LEU A 19 22.08 7.81 70.78
C LEU A 19 21.74 6.33 70.53
N HIS A 20 22.55 5.69 69.66
CA HIS A 20 23.32 4.53 70.07
C HIS A 20 24.67 4.45 69.34
N THR A 21 25.61 3.76 69.96
CA THR A 21 27.07 3.91 69.84
C THR A 21 27.67 3.30 68.56
N SER A 22 28.23 4.18 67.72
CA SER A 22 29.55 4.10 67.09
C SER A 22 30.03 2.77 66.48
N GLY A 23 29.78 2.59 65.18
CA GLY A 23 30.89 2.50 64.22
C GLY A 23 30.88 3.80 63.42
N ALA A 24 31.96 4.59 63.46
CA ALA A 24 32.00 5.86 62.73
C ALA A 24 31.91 5.58 61.21
N CYS A 25 30.98 6.23 60.50
CA CYS A 25 30.92 6.16 59.05
C CYS A 25 32.20 6.78 58.45
N PRO A 26 32.86 6.16 57.45
CA PRO A 26 34.06 6.73 56.84
C PRO A 26 33.80 8.13 56.28
N LYS A 27 34.77 9.04 56.41
CA LYS A 27 34.61 10.47 56.06
C LYS A 27 34.21 10.74 54.61
N SER A 28 34.56 9.84 53.69
CA SER A 28 34.30 9.96 52.26
C SER A 28 33.18 9.02 51.77
N CYS A 29 32.38 8.48 52.70
CA CYS A 29 31.33 7.52 52.40
C CYS A 29 29.99 7.92 53.05
N PHE A 30 28.92 7.31 52.58
CA PHE A 30 27.57 7.43 53.11
C PHE A 30 27.18 6.12 53.77
N CYS A 31 26.61 6.20 54.98
CA CYS A 31 26.17 5.01 55.71
C CYS A 31 24.71 5.17 56.14
N PHE A 32 23.96 4.08 56.10
CA PHE A 32 22.56 4.06 56.50
C PHE A 32 22.14 2.65 56.96
N ASP A 33 21.18 2.62 57.88
CA ASP A 33 20.59 1.40 58.39
C ASP A 33 19.55 0.84 57.41
N LEU A 34 19.50 -0.48 57.28
CA LEU A 34 18.52 -1.22 56.49
C LEU A 34 17.46 -1.81 57.44
N GLU A 35 16.21 -1.96 56.96
CA GLU A 35 15.01 -2.37 57.74
C GLU A 35 15.10 -3.76 58.44
N LYS A 36 16.23 -4.48 58.35
CA LYS A 36 16.42 -5.85 58.87
C LYS A 36 17.79 -6.06 59.56
N ASP A 37 18.15 -5.18 60.50
CA ASP A 37 19.46 -5.21 61.20
C ASP A 37 20.68 -5.20 60.24
N GLY A 38 20.49 -4.67 59.04
CA GLY A 38 21.53 -4.55 58.02
C GLY A 38 22.16 -3.16 58.05
N TYR A 39 23.46 -3.08 57.79
CA TYR A 39 24.20 -1.82 57.75
C TYR A 39 24.83 -1.67 56.37
N SER A 40 24.49 -0.60 55.66
CA SER A 40 24.97 -0.32 54.31
C SER A 40 25.99 0.81 54.34
N VAL A 41 27.11 0.63 53.65
CA VAL A 41 28.15 1.64 53.47
C VAL A 41 28.43 1.81 51.98
N SER A 42 28.27 3.04 51.48
CA SER A 42 28.51 3.41 50.09
C SER A 42 29.61 4.46 49.98
N CYS A 43 30.68 4.10 49.30
CA CYS A 43 31.89 4.87 49.08
C CYS A 43 32.03 5.11 47.56
N ARG A 44 31.55 6.24 47.05
CA ARG A 44 31.60 6.56 45.61
C ARG A 44 32.30 7.89 45.33
N GLY A 45 32.88 8.03 44.14
CA GLY A 45 33.41 9.28 43.63
C GLY A 45 34.91 9.29 43.34
N PRO A 46 35.41 10.35 42.69
CA PRO A 46 36.75 10.38 42.09
C PRO A 46 37.89 10.44 43.10
N ASN A 47 37.62 10.73 44.38
CA ASN A 47 38.65 10.87 45.41
C ASN A 47 38.95 9.56 46.15
N ILE A 48 38.21 8.49 45.87
CA ILE A 48 38.33 7.21 46.56
C ILE A 48 39.26 6.30 45.76
N THR A 49 40.56 6.35 46.04
CA THR A 49 41.60 5.63 45.28
C THR A 49 41.98 4.26 45.84
N ALA A 50 41.42 3.89 47.00
CA ALA A 50 41.58 2.58 47.64
C ALA A 50 40.39 2.30 48.58
N ILE A 51 40.25 1.04 49.01
CA ILE A 51 39.22 0.64 49.99
C ILE A 51 39.49 1.32 51.35
N PRO A 52 38.51 2.06 51.93
CA PRO A 52 38.69 2.71 53.22
C PRO A 52 38.89 1.69 54.37
N ARG A 53 39.83 1.96 55.27
CA ARG A 53 40.16 1.05 56.40
C ARG A 53 39.27 1.25 57.63
N ASP A 54 38.49 2.32 57.66
CA ASP A 54 37.62 2.72 58.77
C ASP A 54 36.16 2.27 58.59
N VAL A 55 35.89 1.32 57.69
CA VAL A 55 34.55 0.75 57.47
C VAL A 55 34.09 -0.06 58.70
N PRO A 56 32.84 0.13 59.18
CA PRO A 56 32.32 -0.62 60.34
C PRO A 56 32.20 -2.13 60.14
N LYS A 57 32.58 -2.91 61.16
CA LYS A 57 32.61 -4.39 61.11
C LYS A 57 31.26 -5.08 61.00
N ASN A 58 30.18 -4.36 61.28
CA ASN A 58 28.80 -4.85 61.15
C ASN A 58 28.20 -4.60 59.76
N VAL A 59 28.97 -4.06 58.80
CA VAL A 59 28.52 -3.83 57.42
C VAL A 59 28.03 -5.13 56.77
N THR A 60 26.85 -5.07 56.17
CA THR A 60 26.21 -6.18 55.45
C THR A 60 26.13 -5.92 53.96
N VAL A 61 26.17 -4.65 53.54
CA VAL A 61 26.23 -4.23 52.13
C VAL A 61 27.33 -3.19 51.99
N PHE A 62 28.30 -3.46 51.11
CA PHE A 62 29.40 -2.53 50.84
C PHE A 62 29.44 -2.21 49.36
N ASP A 63 29.46 -0.91 49.05
CA ASP A 63 29.46 -0.40 47.69
C ASP A 63 30.64 0.54 47.48
N ILE A 64 31.54 0.14 46.57
CA ILE A 64 32.72 0.89 46.14
C ILE A 64 32.68 1.14 44.62
N SER A 65 31.49 1.34 44.06
CA SER A 65 31.30 1.63 42.64
C SER A 65 31.65 3.07 42.27
N PHE A 66 31.92 3.33 40.99
CA PHE A 66 32.23 4.68 40.47
C PHE A 66 33.44 5.33 41.14
N THR A 67 34.52 4.56 41.31
CA THR A 67 35.79 5.01 41.89
C THR A 67 36.96 4.74 40.92
N PRO A 68 38.08 5.49 41.03
CA PRO A 68 39.25 5.28 40.19
C PRO A 68 40.16 4.13 40.66
N ILE A 69 39.68 3.21 41.49
CA ILE A 69 40.50 2.09 41.98
C ILE A 69 41.00 1.25 40.80
N THR A 70 42.27 0.84 40.86
CA THR A 70 42.92 0.09 39.77
C THR A 70 43.11 -1.39 40.07
N MET A 71 43.11 -1.77 41.36
CA MET A 71 43.26 -3.15 41.81
C MET A 71 42.54 -3.39 43.14
N LEU A 72 42.02 -4.60 43.34
CA LEU A 72 41.61 -5.11 44.65
C LEU A 72 42.71 -6.00 45.23
N ARG A 73 43.08 -5.77 46.48
CA ARG A 73 44.21 -6.42 47.15
C ARG A 73 43.76 -7.41 48.21
N LYS A 74 44.64 -8.36 48.55
CA LYS A 74 44.46 -9.22 49.71
C LYS A 74 44.34 -8.38 50.98
N GLY A 75 43.27 -8.61 51.74
CA GLY A 75 43.00 -7.93 53.01
C GLY A 75 42.17 -6.64 52.91
N ASP A 76 41.79 -6.20 51.70
CA ASP A 76 40.95 -5.01 51.52
C ASP A 76 39.60 -5.11 52.25
N PHE A 77 39.06 -6.32 52.41
CA PHE A 77 37.75 -6.57 53.04
C PHE A 77 37.84 -7.29 54.40
N VAL A 78 39.03 -7.41 55.00
CA VAL A 78 39.25 -8.20 56.23
C VAL A 78 38.43 -7.72 57.43
N ASP A 79 38.11 -6.43 57.49
CA ASP A 79 37.33 -5.83 58.57
C ASP A 79 35.80 -5.90 58.33
N MET A 80 35.33 -6.61 57.30
CA MET A 80 33.90 -6.67 56.91
C MET A 80 33.30 -8.10 57.00
N PRO A 81 33.41 -8.83 58.13
CA PRO A 81 33.08 -10.26 58.19
C PRO A 81 31.59 -10.61 58.08
N LYS A 82 30.69 -9.62 58.15
CA LYS A 82 29.23 -9.80 58.04
C LYS A 82 28.68 -9.46 56.65
N LEU A 83 29.55 -9.19 55.68
CA LEU A 83 29.17 -8.77 54.34
C LEU A 83 28.33 -9.85 53.64
N LYS A 84 27.17 -9.47 53.11
CA LYS A 84 26.27 -10.33 52.33
C LYS A 84 26.26 -9.96 50.85
N GLU A 85 26.48 -8.69 50.56
CA GLU A 85 26.53 -8.16 49.19
C GLU A 85 27.70 -7.19 49.04
N LEU A 86 28.55 -7.44 48.03
CA LEU A 86 29.70 -6.61 47.67
C LEU A 86 29.53 -6.08 46.25
N ARG A 87 29.50 -4.74 46.12
CA ARG A 87 29.29 -4.03 44.85
C ARG A 87 30.58 -3.31 44.46
N VAL A 88 31.28 -3.84 43.45
CA VAL A 88 32.53 -3.27 42.91
C VAL A 88 32.37 -2.91 41.43
N TRP A 89 31.14 -2.70 40.98
CA TRP A 89 30.85 -2.44 39.58
C TRP A 89 31.18 -1.01 39.14
N TRP A 90 31.25 -0.76 37.84
CA TRP A 90 31.47 0.58 37.26
C TRP A 90 32.77 1.24 37.73
N ASN A 91 33.83 0.45 37.96
CA ASN A 91 35.18 0.94 38.20
C ASN A 91 36.02 0.72 36.94
N VAL A 92 35.89 1.63 35.96
CA VAL A 92 36.46 1.48 34.61
C VAL A 92 37.98 1.27 34.58
N ASN A 93 38.70 1.73 35.60
CA ASN A 93 40.16 1.59 35.74
C ASN A 93 40.58 0.31 36.48
N LEU A 94 39.63 -0.44 37.02
CA LEU A 94 39.88 -1.64 37.80
C LEU A 94 40.21 -2.79 36.85
N THR A 95 41.48 -3.23 36.89
CA THR A 95 42.04 -4.19 35.93
C THR A 95 42.53 -5.49 36.59
N MET A 96 42.68 -5.52 37.91
CA MET A 96 43.27 -6.64 38.63
C MET A 96 42.55 -6.94 39.96
N VAL A 97 42.40 -8.23 40.26
CA VAL A 97 41.99 -8.75 41.58
C VAL A 97 43.07 -9.74 42.02
N GLU A 98 43.65 -9.53 43.21
CA GLU A 98 44.61 -10.47 43.78
C GLU A 98 43.95 -11.79 44.20
N VAL A 99 44.72 -12.88 44.21
CA VAL A 99 44.29 -14.14 44.83
C VAL A 99 43.99 -13.87 46.31
N ASP A 100 42.99 -14.55 46.88
CA ASP A 100 42.57 -14.41 48.28
C ASP A 100 41.98 -13.03 48.65
N THR A 101 41.70 -12.13 47.70
CA THR A 101 41.09 -10.81 47.99
C THR A 101 39.81 -10.92 48.82
N PHE A 102 38.98 -11.93 48.54
CA PHE A 102 37.69 -12.14 49.19
C PHE A 102 37.74 -13.11 50.39
N ASP A 103 38.93 -13.42 50.89
CA ASP A 103 39.09 -14.21 52.12
C ASP A 103 38.39 -13.55 53.32
N ASN A 104 37.89 -14.36 54.24
CA ASN A 104 37.17 -13.93 55.45
C ASN A 104 35.80 -13.26 55.22
N LEU A 105 35.14 -13.55 54.09
CA LEU A 105 33.75 -13.14 53.82
C LEU A 105 32.76 -14.33 53.84
N PRO A 106 32.57 -15.02 54.99
CA PRO A 106 31.80 -16.27 55.05
C PRO A 106 30.30 -16.11 54.81
N THR A 107 29.77 -14.90 54.89
CA THR A 107 28.35 -14.59 54.72
C THR A 107 28.01 -14.02 53.34
N LEU A 108 28.99 -13.86 52.45
CA LEU A 108 28.79 -13.21 51.16
C LEU A 108 27.97 -14.12 50.25
N THR A 109 26.79 -13.66 49.84
CA THR A 109 25.86 -14.41 48.99
C THR A 109 25.84 -13.90 47.55
N SER A 110 26.20 -12.63 47.33
CA SER A 110 26.21 -12.01 45.99
C SER A 110 27.46 -11.16 45.80
N LEU A 111 28.14 -11.35 44.66
CA LEU A 111 29.35 -10.64 44.27
C LEU A 111 29.21 -10.07 42.86
N GLY A 112 29.21 -8.73 42.75
CA GLY A 112 29.15 -8.01 41.48
C GLY A 112 30.48 -7.33 41.12
N LEU A 113 31.11 -7.79 40.05
CA LEU A 113 32.36 -7.30 39.44
C LEU A 113 32.14 -6.78 38.00
N TYR A 114 30.92 -6.43 37.62
CA TYR A 114 30.57 -6.01 36.26
C TYR A 114 30.95 -4.55 35.93
N ASN A 115 31.00 -4.18 34.66
CA ASN A 115 31.42 -2.85 34.19
C ASN A 115 32.82 -2.44 34.71
N ASN A 116 33.77 -3.37 34.63
CA ASN A 116 35.18 -3.17 34.97
C ASN A 116 36.07 -3.46 33.74
N SER A 117 37.40 -3.55 33.92
CA SER A 117 38.36 -3.79 32.83
C SER A 117 39.25 -5.01 33.11
N PHE A 118 38.67 -6.10 33.61
CA PHE A 118 39.37 -7.35 33.90
C PHE A 118 39.55 -8.21 32.65
N THR A 119 40.79 -8.44 32.20
CA THR A 119 41.03 -9.42 31.12
C THR A 119 40.95 -10.87 31.60
N LYS A 120 41.33 -11.13 32.87
CA LYS A 120 41.31 -12.45 33.52
C LYS A 120 41.02 -12.34 35.01
N LEU A 121 40.47 -13.41 35.59
CA LEU A 121 40.32 -13.59 37.04
C LEU A 121 41.20 -14.76 37.51
N PRO A 122 41.82 -14.68 38.71
CA PRO A 122 42.68 -15.73 39.20
C PRO A 122 41.93 -17.03 39.57
N THR A 123 42.56 -18.17 39.36
CA THR A 123 42.09 -19.50 39.82
C THR A 123 41.90 -19.50 41.34
N GLY A 124 40.83 -20.14 41.82
CA GLY A 124 40.54 -20.25 43.26
C GLY A 124 40.03 -18.97 43.93
N LEU A 125 39.73 -17.91 43.16
CA LEU A 125 39.22 -16.62 43.67
C LEU A 125 38.00 -16.77 44.60
N PHE A 126 37.17 -17.80 44.35
CA PHE A 126 35.93 -18.04 45.07
C PHE A 126 36.00 -19.19 46.09
N SER A 127 37.15 -19.85 46.27
CA SER A 127 37.25 -21.11 47.05
C SER A 127 36.82 -20.97 48.52
N ASN A 128 36.97 -19.79 49.12
CA ASN A 128 36.58 -19.52 50.50
C ASN A 128 35.15 -18.96 50.67
N LEU A 129 34.45 -18.63 49.58
CA LEU A 129 33.14 -17.97 49.58
C LEU A 129 31.98 -18.96 49.60
N LYS A 130 31.96 -19.88 50.57
CA LYS A 130 31.02 -21.02 50.60
C LYS A 130 29.52 -20.67 50.59
N ALA A 131 29.14 -19.43 50.89
CA ALA A 131 27.76 -18.93 50.87
C ALA A 131 27.37 -18.24 49.55
N LEU A 132 28.30 -18.07 48.60
CA LEU A 132 28.07 -17.33 47.36
C LEU A 132 27.09 -18.10 46.45
N THR A 133 25.96 -17.47 46.13
CA THR A 133 24.93 -18.04 45.25
C THR A 133 24.90 -17.35 43.90
N ARG A 134 25.27 -16.08 43.82
CA ARG A 134 25.29 -15.31 42.57
C ARG A 134 26.64 -14.64 42.32
N PHE A 135 27.16 -14.82 41.12
CA PHE A 135 28.34 -14.13 40.61
C PHE A 135 28.01 -13.40 39.31
N ASP A 136 28.34 -12.11 39.25
CA ASP A 136 28.14 -11.28 38.06
C ASP A 136 29.41 -10.50 37.70
N ALA A 137 29.92 -10.71 36.49
CA ALA A 137 31.04 -9.99 35.92
C ALA A 137 30.78 -9.62 34.45
N HIS A 138 29.55 -9.24 34.10
CA HIS A 138 29.23 -8.76 32.75
C HIS A 138 29.97 -7.47 32.38
N ASN A 139 30.21 -7.25 31.08
CA ASN A 139 30.87 -6.05 30.57
C ASN A 139 32.19 -5.72 31.28
N SER A 140 33.05 -6.73 31.44
CA SER A 140 34.32 -6.61 32.17
C SER A 140 35.56 -6.93 31.34
N LYS A 141 35.45 -7.16 30.03
CA LYS A 141 36.54 -7.52 29.08
C LYS A 141 37.22 -8.87 29.35
N LEU A 142 36.53 -9.81 30.00
CA LEU A 142 37.08 -11.14 30.26
C LEU A 142 37.31 -11.87 28.94
N GLU A 143 38.49 -12.47 28.76
CA GLU A 143 38.87 -13.14 27.50
C GLU A 143 38.79 -14.68 27.57
N LEU A 144 38.84 -15.25 28.78
CA LEU A 144 38.95 -16.70 29.04
C LEU A 144 38.29 -17.08 30.38
N ILE A 145 37.57 -18.19 30.40
CA ILE A 145 37.14 -18.86 31.64
C ILE A 145 37.95 -20.14 31.81
N GLN A 146 38.97 -20.07 32.67
CA GLN A 146 39.90 -21.17 32.92
C GLN A 146 39.38 -22.17 33.95
N ARG A 147 39.85 -23.42 33.85
CA ARG A 147 39.57 -24.48 34.81
C ARG A 147 40.01 -24.05 36.21
N GLY A 148 39.15 -24.30 37.20
CA GLY A 148 39.42 -23.95 38.59
C GLY A 148 39.20 -22.47 38.93
N LEU A 149 38.62 -21.66 38.04
CA LEU A 149 38.10 -20.35 38.45
C LEU A 149 37.04 -20.51 39.55
N PHE A 150 36.11 -21.47 39.37
CA PHE A 150 35.02 -21.80 40.30
C PHE A 150 35.22 -23.11 41.09
N THR A 151 36.47 -23.56 41.31
CA THR A 151 36.85 -24.89 41.85
C THR A 151 35.81 -25.51 42.82
N ASP A 152 35.02 -26.45 42.30
CA ASP A 152 33.98 -27.23 42.99
C ASP A 152 33.08 -26.40 43.95
N HIS A 153 32.65 -25.22 43.50
CA HIS A 153 31.94 -24.29 44.38
C HIS A 153 30.60 -24.86 44.88
N PRO A 154 30.37 -24.96 46.22
CA PRO A 154 29.27 -25.77 46.77
C PRO A 154 27.88 -25.15 46.63
N SER A 155 27.79 -23.83 46.45
CA SER A 155 26.54 -23.06 46.62
C SER A 155 26.20 -22.14 45.44
N LEU A 156 27.04 -22.07 44.39
CA LEU A 156 26.78 -21.15 43.28
C LEU A 156 25.57 -21.64 42.49
N GLU A 157 24.61 -20.75 42.25
CA GLU A 157 23.35 -21.01 41.57
C GLU A 157 23.27 -20.29 40.22
N GLU A 158 23.90 -19.12 40.10
CA GLU A 158 23.79 -18.23 38.93
C GLU A 158 25.12 -17.53 38.61
N ILE A 159 25.51 -17.60 37.33
CA ILE A 159 26.72 -16.93 36.80
C ILE A 159 26.34 -16.05 35.61
N GLN A 160 26.70 -14.76 35.68
CA GLN A 160 26.47 -13.77 34.62
C GLN A 160 27.80 -13.24 34.05
N LEU A 161 28.01 -13.47 32.76
CA LEU A 161 29.26 -13.19 32.03
C LEU A 161 29.03 -12.56 30.65
N PHE A 162 27.86 -11.96 30.44
CA PHE A 162 27.47 -11.36 29.16
C PHE A 162 28.28 -10.09 28.81
N PHE A 163 28.33 -9.72 27.53
CA PHE A 163 29.11 -8.57 27.01
C PHE A 163 30.60 -8.60 27.40
N ASN A 164 31.25 -9.76 27.37
CA ASN A 164 32.70 -9.87 27.55
C ASN A 164 33.39 -10.20 26.21
N ASP A 165 34.70 -10.45 26.24
CA ASP A 165 35.49 -10.85 25.08
C ASP A 165 35.87 -12.33 25.15
N ILE A 166 35.04 -13.18 25.79
CA ILE A 166 35.37 -14.58 26.05
C ILE A 166 35.45 -15.32 24.72
N THR A 167 36.61 -15.88 24.42
CA THR A 167 36.86 -16.62 23.16
C THR A 167 36.80 -18.13 23.35
N GLU A 168 37.13 -18.62 24.55
CA GLU A 168 37.27 -20.03 24.86
C GLU A 168 36.77 -20.33 26.29
N LEU A 169 36.19 -21.52 26.46
CA LEU A 169 35.83 -22.13 27.74
C LEU A 169 36.67 -23.39 27.90
N GLU A 170 37.52 -23.46 28.94
CA GLU A 170 38.31 -24.66 29.19
C GLU A 170 37.44 -25.85 29.66
N GLU A 171 37.94 -27.08 29.52
CA GLU A 171 37.27 -28.27 30.05
C GLU A 171 37.02 -28.14 31.56
N GLY A 172 35.76 -28.33 31.97
CA GLY A 172 35.34 -28.13 33.36
C GLY A 172 35.32 -26.68 33.83
N ALA A 173 35.29 -25.68 32.92
CA ALA A 173 35.16 -24.26 33.26
C ALA A 173 33.97 -23.97 34.20
N PHE A 174 32.85 -24.69 34.02
CA PHE A 174 31.68 -24.65 34.89
C PHE A 174 31.40 -26.00 35.57
N GLY A 175 32.44 -26.82 35.78
CA GLY A 175 32.34 -28.12 36.42
C GLY A 175 32.27 -28.04 37.95
N GLY A 176 31.76 -29.10 38.58
CA GLY A 176 31.81 -29.29 40.03
C GLY A 176 30.88 -28.42 40.85
N MET A 177 29.87 -27.78 40.25
CA MET A 177 28.94 -26.88 40.94
C MET A 177 27.54 -27.50 41.09
N PRO A 178 27.25 -28.22 42.19
CA PRO A 178 26.03 -29.04 42.33
C PRO A 178 24.73 -28.23 42.50
N GLN A 179 24.81 -26.91 42.70
CA GLN A 179 23.65 -26.02 42.81
C GLN A 179 23.46 -25.12 41.59
N LEU A 180 24.35 -25.18 40.59
CA LEU A 180 24.29 -24.27 39.45
C LEU A 180 23.00 -24.50 38.66
N THR A 181 22.23 -23.43 38.46
CA THR A 181 20.94 -23.44 37.77
C THR A 181 20.93 -22.60 36.49
N SER A 182 21.72 -21.52 36.44
CA SER A 182 21.72 -20.61 35.29
C SER A 182 23.13 -20.10 34.96
N VAL A 183 23.47 -20.11 33.67
CA VAL A 183 24.69 -19.51 33.13
C VAL A 183 24.34 -18.63 31.93
N TYR A 184 24.77 -17.36 31.99
CA TYR A 184 24.53 -16.37 30.95
C TYR A 184 25.87 -15.90 30.36
N LEU A 185 26.09 -16.22 29.09
CA LEU A 185 27.25 -15.85 28.28
C LEU A 185 26.91 -15.05 27.00
N PRO A 186 25.76 -14.35 26.86
CA PRO A 186 25.48 -13.71 25.58
C PRO A 186 26.43 -12.56 25.24
N SER A 187 26.58 -12.28 23.94
CA SER A 187 27.47 -11.22 23.42
C SER A 187 28.92 -11.42 23.84
N ASN A 188 29.48 -12.57 23.53
CA ASN A 188 30.89 -12.92 23.70
C ASN A 188 31.47 -13.34 22.32
N ARG A 189 32.61 -14.03 22.29
CA ARG A 189 33.28 -14.49 21.06
C ARG A 189 33.55 -16.00 21.07
N ILE A 190 32.70 -16.75 21.77
CA ILE A 190 32.86 -18.19 21.96
C ILE A 190 32.63 -18.89 20.62
N SER A 191 33.60 -19.69 20.18
CA SER A 191 33.56 -20.37 18.88
C SER A 191 33.08 -21.82 18.94
N SER A 192 33.14 -22.46 20.12
CA SER A 192 32.75 -23.85 20.34
C SER A 192 32.30 -24.08 21.78
N LEU A 193 31.38 -25.03 21.97
CA LEU A 193 30.96 -25.55 23.27
C LEU A 193 31.47 -26.99 23.52
N SER A 194 32.52 -27.42 22.82
CA SER A 194 33.06 -28.78 22.88
C SER A 194 33.65 -29.14 24.25
N GLY A 195 33.37 -30.36 24.73
CA GLY A 195 33.97 -30.95 25.93
C GLY A 195 33.06 -30.90 27.18
N PRO A 196 33.48 -31.52 28.30
CA PRO A 196 32.69 -31.62 29.52
C PRO A 196 32.73 -30.30 30.34
N ILE A 197 32.27 -29.20 29.73
CA ILE A 197 32.32 -27.84 30.31
C ILE A 197 31.53 -27.78 31.63
N PHE A 198 30.44 -28.54 31.72
CA PHE A 198 29.50 -28.56 32.85
C PHE A 198 29.59 -29.85 33.69
N GLU A 199 30.71 -30.57 33.66
CA GLU A 199 30.87 -31.85 34.36
C GLU A 199 30.46 -31.73 35.85
N GLY A 200 29.47 -32.52 36.29
CA GLY A 200 28.99 -32.49 37.67
C GLY A 200 27.98 -31.38 38.01
N SER A 201 27.69 -30.45 37.12
CA SER A 201 26.73 -29.33 37.30
C SER A 201 25.31 -29.68 36.82
N ARG A 202 24.82 -30.85 37.20
CA ARG A 202 23.58 -31.46 36.65
C ARG A 202 22.27 -30.74 36.97
N LYS A 203 22.28 -29.71 37.84
CA LYS A 203 21.09 -28.91 38.16
C LYS A 203 20.84 -27.75 37.19
N LEU A 204 21.70 -27.58 36.18
CA LEU A 204 21.58 -26.51 35.21
C LEU A 204 20.23 -26.59 34.49
N LYS A 205 19.49 -25.47 34.53
CA LYS A 205 18.16 -25.30 33.92
C LYS A 205 18.18 -24.30 32.78
N SER A 206 19.03 -23.28 32.85
CA SER A 206 19.09 -22.22 31.84
C SER A 206 20.52 -22.02 31.35
N LEU A 207 20.71 -22.07 30.05
CA LEU A 207 21.97 -21.73 29.38
C LEU A 207 21.68 -20.74 28.26
N ASP A 208 22.30 -19.56 28.34
CA ASP A 208 22.26 -18.56 27.28
C ASP A 208 23.68 -18.31 26.77
N VAL A 209 23.89 -18.58 25.49
CA VAL A 209 25.14 -18.39 24.75
C VAL A 209 24.88 -17.60 23.46
N SER A 210 23.83 -16.78 23.44
CA SER A 210 23.41 -16.01 22.25
C SER A 210 24.43 -14.94 21.87
N GLY A 211 24.52 -14.51 20.61
CA GLY A 211 25.47 -13.45 20.22
C GLY A 211 26.94 -13.89 20.37
N ASN A 212 27.26 -15.12 20.00
CA ASN A 212 28.62 -15.67 20.01
C ASN A 212 29.01 -16.11 18.57
N ASN A 213 30.09 -16.87 18.43
CA ASN A 213 30.60 -17.34 17.14
C ASN A 213 30.53 -18.87 17.01
N ILE A 214 29.53 -19.50 17.64
CA ILE A 214 29.38 -20.95 17.61
C ILE A 214 28.95 -21.38 16.21
N VAL A 215 29.65 -22.35 15.62
CA VAL A 215 29.43 -22.80 14.23
C VAL A 215 28.69 -24.14 14.13
N THR A 216 28.91 -25.04 15.09
CA THR A 216 28.35 -26.41 15.05
C THR A 216 27.90 -26.87 16.41
N LEU A 217 26.83 -27.66 16.46
CA LEU A 217 26.40 -28.37 17.68
C LEU A 217 26.55 -29.88 17.46
N ASP A 218 27.55 -30.48 18.13
CA ASP A 218 27.76 -31.93 18.08
C ASP A 218 26.81 -32.69 19.02
N ASN A 219 26.81 -34.03 18.92
CA ASN A 219 25.93 -34.88 19.71
C ASN A 219 26.37 -35.11 21.18
N HIS A 220 27.50 -34.56 21.61
CA HIS A 220 28.01 -34.66 22.99
C HIS A 220 27.88 -33.35 23.80
N VAL A 221 27.69 -32.21 23.12
CA VAL A 221 27.72 -30.85 23.68
C VAL A 221 26.82 -30.64 24.93
N PHE A 222 25.70 -31.35 25.05
CA PHE A 222 24.77 -31.22 26.18
C PHE A 222 24.65 -32.47 27.07
N MET A 223 25.56 -33.45 26.95
CA MET A 223 25.48 -34.70 27.72
C MET A 223 25.52 -34.50 29.25
N ASP A 224 26.23 -33.47 29.73
CA ASP A 224 26.34 -33.17 31.16
C ASP A 224 25.17 -32.34 31.71
N THR A 225 24.28 -31.84 30.85
CA THR A 225 23.21 -30.91 31.21
C THR A 225 21.80 -31.43 30.86
N PRO A 226 21.41 -32.66 31.27
CA PRO A 226 20.13 -33.28 30.88
C PRO A 226 18.87 -32.60 31.47
N ASN A 227 19.05 -31.72 32.46
CA ASN A 227 17.95 -31.01 33.14
C ASN A 227 17.69 -29.61 32.59
N LEU A 228 18.33 -29.21 31.48
CA LEU A 228 18.06 -27.93 30.84
C LEU A 228 16.58 -27.80 30.48
N GLN A 229 16.06 -26.61 30.74
CA GLN A 229 14.69 -26.17 30.47
C GLN A 229 14.70 -25.05 29.42
N ASN A 230 15.68 -24.16 29.47
CA ASN A 230 15.83 -23.05 28.53
C ASN A 230 17.23 -23.06 27.92
N LEU A 231 17.29 -23.04 26.59
CA LEU A 231 18.53 -23.01 25.83
C LEU A 231 18.45 -21.92 24.76
N TYR A 232 19.30 -20.90 24.88
CA TYR A 232 19.34 -19.77 23.95
C TYR A 232 20.68 -19.77 23.21
N LEU A 233 20.60 -19.90 21.89
CA LEU A 233 21.70 -20.00 20.94
C LEU A 233 21.56 -18.98 19.79
N SER A 234 20.74 -17.95 19.99
CA SER A 234 20.40 -16.95 18.96
C SER A 234 21.63 -16.15 18.53
N ALA A 235 21.62 -15.57 17.34
CA ALA A 235 22.69 -14.71 16.81
C ALA A 235 24.09 -15.34 16.92
N ASN A 236 24.21 -16.62 16.54
CA ASN A 236 25.48 -17.32 16.37
C ASN A 236 25.73 -17.57 14.87
N ASP A 237 26.78 -18.34 14.56
CA ASP A 237 27.12 -18.75 13.20
C ASP A 237 26.75 -20.23 12.93
N ILE A 238 25.72 -20.77 13.62
CA ILE A 238 25.43 -22.21 13.58
C ILE A 238 24.96 -22.60 12.18
N GLU A 239 25.72 -23.49 11.52
CA GLU A 239 25.43 -24.00 10.18
C GLU A 239 24.85 -25.43 10.21
N SER A 240 25.32 -26.26 11.15
CA SER A 240 24.90 -27.65 11.29
C SER A 240 24.66 -28.07 12.74
N ILE A 241 23.60 -28.87 12.93
CA ILE A 241 23.24 -29.51 14.18
C ILE A 241 23.30 -31.02 13.95
N ASP A 242 24.13 -31.74 14.71
CA ASP A 242 24.22 -33.19 14.60
C ASP A 242 22.92 -33.86 15.03
N VAL A 243 22.63 -35.00 14.40
CA VAL A 243 21.48 -35.84 14.77
C VAL A 243 21.65 -36.28 16.23
N GLY A 244 20.66 -35.96 17.06
CA GLY A 244 20.67 -36.30 18.48
C GLY A 244 21.36 -35.30 19.40
N ALA A 245 21.84 -34.14 18.91
CA ALA A 245 22.41 -33.08 19.76
C ALA A 245 21.51 -32.69 20.94
N PHE A 246 20.19 -32.68 20.74
CA PHE A 246 19.21 -32.36 21.79
C PHE A 246 18.60 -33.59 22.48
N TYR A 247 18.96 -34.82 22.10
CA TYR A 247 18.26 -36.05 22.53
C TYR A 247 18.22 -36.22 24.06
N VAL A 248 19.28 -35.79 24.76
CA VAL A 248 19.39 -35.88 26.23
C VAL A 248 18.53 -34.85 26.96
N LEU A 249 18.02 -33.82 26.28
CA LEU A 249 17.33 -32.67 26.86
C LEU A 249 15.82 -32.91 27.07
N GLN A 250 15.47 -34.00 27.76
CA GLN A 250 14.09 -34.44 27.99
C GLN A 250 13.25 -33.49 28.86
N HIS A 251 13.87 -32.46 29.43
CA HIS A 251 13.24 -31.42 30.24
C HIS A 251 13.15 -30.06 29.55
N LEU A 252 13.63 -29.95 28.30
CA LEU A 252 13.66 -28.69 27.56
C LEU A 252 12.24 -28.18 27.31
N GLN A 253 12.03 -26.90 27.56
CA GLN A 253 10.77 -26.17 27.41
C GLN A 253 10.88 -25.06 26.36
N SER A 254 12.02 -24.38 26.30
CA SER A 254 12.28 -23.31 25.33
C SER A 254 13.64 -23.48 24.65
N LEU A 255 13.62 -23.38 23.32
CA LEU A 255 14.80 -23.41 22.47
C LEU A 255 14.75 -22.24 21.48
N SER A 256 15.75 -21.36 21.49
CA SER A 256 15.92 -20.33 20.46
C SER A 256 17.23 -20.53 19.72
N LEU A 257 17.12 -20.53 18.39
CA LEU A 257 18.18 -20.68 17.41
C LEU A 257 18.10 -19.54 16.36
N ASP A 258 17.51 -18.41 16.73
CA ASP A 258 17.24 -17.28 15.82
C ASP A 258 18.53 -16.66 15.26
N GLY A 259 18.49 -16.10 14.05
CA GLY A 259 19.61 -15.37 13.46
C GLY A 259 20.88 -16.19 13.29
N ASN A 260 20.76 -17.49 12.97
CA ASN A 260 21.86 -18.39 12.68
C ASN A 260 21.97 -18.65 11.16
N ARG A 261 22.72 -19.68 10.75
CA ARG A 261 22.94 -20.06 9.35
C ARG A 261 22.41 -21.46 9.03
N ILE A 262 21.47 -21.94 9.83
CA ILE A 262 20.97 -23.32 9.77
C ILE A 262 20.24 -23.53 8.44
N THR A 263 20.57 -24.62 7.74
CA THR A 263 19.96 -24.98 6.45
C THR A 263 19.05 -26.21 6.52
N ASN A 264 19.32 -27.12 7.47
CA ASN A 264 18.57 -28.34 7.67
C ASN A 264 18.28 -28.52 9.17
N ILE A 265 17.03 -28.85 9.48
CA ILE A 265 16.53 -29.09 10.84
C ILE A 265 15.90 -30.48 11.00
N ASP A 266 15.95 -31.29 9.95
CA ASP A 266 15.32 -32.60 9.93
C ASP A 266 15.95 -33.55 10.95
N THR A 267 15.12 -34.27 11.69
CA THR A 267 15.51 -35.19 12.79
C THR A 267 16.20 -34.56 14.01
N ASN A 268 16.43 -33.25 14.02
CA ASN A 268 17.11 -32.60 15.16
C ASN A 268 16.21 -32.47 16.40
N PHE A 269 14.90 -32.33 16.23
CA PHE A 269 13.94 -32.06 17.32
C PHE A 269 13.11 -33.28 17.74
N HIS A 270 13.60 -34.50 17.50
CA HIS A 270 12.84 -35.72 17.83
C HIS A 270 12.70 -35.92 19.34
N ASN A 271 11.45 -36.22 19.75
CA ASN A 271 11.12 -36.72 21.09
C ASN A 271 11.57 -35.80 22.24
N LEU A 272 11.13 -34.54 22.19
CA LEU A 272 11.28 -33.54 23.26
C LEU A 272 9.90 -33.26 23.89
N PRO A 273 9.45 -34.12 24.84
CA PRO A 273 8.04 -34.19 25.24
C PRO A 273 7.54 -32.97 26.03
N LYS A 274 8.45 -32.12 26.52
CA LYS A 274 8.14 -30.91 27.29
C LYS A 274 8.42 -29.61 26.53
N LEU A 275 8.88 -29.71 25.29
CA LEU A 275 9.25 -28.54 24.51
C LEU A 275 7.99 -27.77 24.12
N GLU A 276 7.89 -26.54 24.62
CA GLU A 276 6.74 -25.67 24.48
C GLU A 276 6.95 -24.62 23.38
N SER A 277 8.18 -24.16 23.20
CA SER A 277 8.52 -23.13 22.21
C SER A 277 9.83 -23.43 21.48
N ILE A 278 9.79 -23.32 20.15
CA ILE A 278 10.96 -23.34 19.26
C ILE A 278 10.96 -22.06 18.44
N SER A 279 12.10 -21.37 18.42
CA SER A 279 12.32 -20.21 17.55
C SER A 279 13.52 -20.45 16.64
N LEU A 280 13.30 -20.32 15.34
CA LEU A 280 14.26 -20.52 14.25
C LEU A 280 14.24 -19.33 13.27
N GLU A 281 13.82 -18.16 13.72
CA GLU A 281 13.72 -16.94 12.90
C GLU A 281 15.07 -16.65 12.23
N GLY A 282 15.07 -16.14 11.00
CA GLY A 282 16.28 -15.53 10.45
C GLY A 282 17.39 -16.53 10.13
N ASN A 283 17.02 -17.75 9.74
CA ASN A 283 17.94 -18.82 9.32
C ASN A 283 17.90 -19.02 7.79
N LYS A 284 18.47 -20.12 7.30
CA LYS A 284 18.55 -20.47 5.87
C LYS A 284 17.81 -21.77 5.55
N ILE A 285 16.75 -22.07 6.30
CA ILE A 285 15.97 -23.30 6.14
C ILE A 285 15.16 -23.19 4.84
N SER A 286 15.19 -24.23 4.02
CA SER A 286 14.52 -24.25 2.70
C SER A 286 13.37 -25.26 2.58
N VAL A 287 13.34 -26.29 3.41
CA VAL A 287 12.34 -27.38 3.36
C VAL A 287 11.93 -27.77 4.78
N ILE A 288 10.63 -27.96 5.00
CA ILE A 288 10.09 -28.60 6.22
C ILE A 288 9.56 -29.97 5.85
N ARG A 289 10.10 -31.02 6.46
CA ARG A 289 9.69 -32.42 6.20
C ARG A 289 8.65 -32.90 7.20
N ASN A 290 7.90 -33.94 6.82
CA ASN A 290 6.99 -34.64 7.73
C ASN A 290 7.70 -35.34 8.91
N THR A 291 9.02 -35.51 8.84
CA THR A 291 9.86 -36.04 9.92
C THR A 291 10.41 -34.96 10.85
N THR A 292 10.26 -33.66 10.54
CA THR A 292 10.99 -32.59 11.26
C THR A 292 10.48 -32.37 12.69
N PHE A 293 9.16 -32.34 12.90
CA PHE A 293 8.54 -31.99 14.19
C PHE A 293 7.86 -33.18 14.90
N VAL A 294 8.29 -34.41 14.57
CA VAL A 294 7.73 -35.63 15.14
C VAL A 294 8.01 -35.73 16.64
N GLY A 295 6.99 -36.06 17.43
CA GLY A 295 7.13 -36.28 18.87
C GLY A 295 7.31 -35.00 19.70
N LEU A 296 6.66 -33.90 19.30
CA LEU A 296 6.62 -32.62 20.02
C LEU A 296 5.22 -32.28 20.57
N PRO A 297 4.63 -33.12 21.45
CA PRO A 297 3.23 -32.99 21.85
C PRO A 297 2.94 -31.75 22.69
N ALA A 298 3.93 -31.13 23.32
CA ALA A 298 3.76 -29.94 24.16
C ALA A 298 3.94 -28.61 23.40
N LEU A 299 4.36 -28.68 22.13
CA LEU A 299 4.74 -27.48 21.37
C LEU A 299 3.52 -26.59 21.15
N ASN A 300 3.61 -25.35 21.63
CA ASN A 300 2.55 -24.35 21.56
C ASN A 300 2.95 -23.13 20.70
N SER A 301 4.25 -22.87 20.53
CA SER A 301 4.76 -21.78 19.71
C SER A 301 5.89 -22.26 18.80
N LEU A 302 5.80 -21.93 17.52
CA LEU A 302 6.82 -22.24 16.51
C LEU A 302 7.06 -21.02 15.64
N ASP A 303 8.29 -20.50 15.67
CA ASP A 303 8.73 -19.42 14.79
C ASP A 303 9.71 -19.93 13.73
N LEU A 304 9.31 -19.81 12.47
CA LEU A 304 10.07 -20.16 11.27
C LEU A 304 10.14 -18.97 10.30
N SER A 305 9.85 -17.77 10.78
CA SER A 305 9.81 -16.57 9.97
C SER A 305 11.21 -16.18 9.47
N SER A 306 11.25 -15.33 8.43
CA SER A 306 12.50 -14.79 7.88
C SER A 306 13.51 -15.87 7.47
N ASN A 307 13.03 -16.97 6.89
CA ASN A 307 13.84 -18.05 6.34
C ASN A 307 13.74 -18.06 4.80
N VAL A 308 14.18 -19.14 4.15
CA VAL A 308 14.08 -19.33 2.69
C VAL A 308 13.22 -20.55 2.35
N ILE A 309 12.20 -20.84 3.18
CA ILE A 309 11.36 -22.04 3.04
C ILE A 309 10.57 -21.96 1.74
N VAL A 310 10.76 -22.94 0.87
CA VAL A 310 10.04 -23.08 -0.41
C VAL A 310 8.98 -24.16 -0.33
N GLU A 311 9.29 -25.27 0.35
CA GLU A 311 8.49 -26.48 0.38
C GLU A 311 8.16 -26.89 1.82
N VAL A 312 6.88 -27.22 2.05
CA VAL A 312 6.38 -27.80 3.30
C VAL A 312 5.67 -29.10 2.92
N GLU A 313 6.23 -30.25 3.31
CA GLU A 313 5.68 -31.56 2.97
C GLU A 313 4.31 -31.78 3.63
N ASP A 314 3.44 -32.56 2.97
CA ASP A 314 2.17 -32.98 3.54
C ASP A 314 2.39 -33.75 4.87
N GLY A 315 1.68 -33.33 5.92
CA GLY A 315 1.82 -33.89 7.26
C GLY A 315 2.96 -33.31 8.10
N ALA A 316 3.70 -32.29 7.62
CA ALA A 316 4.74 -31.58 8.38
C ALA A 316 4.33 -31.12 9.78
N PHE A 317 3.05 -30.85 10.00
CA PHE A 317 2.50 -30.37 11.26
C PHE A 317 1.50 -31.34 11.90
N GLU A 318 1.43 -32.60 11.45
CA GLU A 318 0.38 -33.55 11.86
C GLU A 318 0.37 -33.83 13.37
N ASP A 319 1.55 -33.91 13.99
CA ASP A 319 1.72 -34.16 15.43
C ASP A 319 1.54 -32.90 16.31
N LEU A 320 1.44 -31.71 15.71
CA LEU A 320 1.46 -30.41 16.42
C LEU A 320 0.07 -29.97 16.91
N SER A 321 -0.69 -30.91 17.47
CA SER A 321 -2.09 -30.69 17.90
C SER A 321 -2.28 -29.63 18.99
N ASN A 322 -1.24 -29.28 19.76
CA ASN A 322 -1.24 -28.25 20.80
C ASN A 322 -0.67 -26.90 20.32
N LEU A 323 -0.25 -26.79 19.07
CA LEU A 323 0.33 -25.56 18.52
C LEU A 323 -0.72 -24.45 18.49
N ARG A 324 -0.41 -23.31 19.10
CA ARG A 324 -1.28 -22.13 19.21
C ARG A 324 -0.82 -21.00 18.30
N THR A 325 0.49 -20.87 18.12
CA THR A 325 1.09 -19.77 17.36
C THR A 325 2.09 -20.33 16.36
N LEU A 326 1.92 -19.96 15.09
CA LEU A 326 2.81 -20.33 14.00
C LEU A 326 3.18 -19.09 13.18
N TYR A 327 4.48 -18.78 13.14
CA TYR A 327 5.05 -17.71 12.33
C TYR A 327 5.79 -18.29 11.13
N LEU A 328 5.35 -17.92 9.93
CA LEU A 328 5.93 -18.34 8.64
C LEU A 328 6.15 -17.16 7.70
N GLN A 329 5.98 -15.93 8.17
CA GLN A 329 6.14 -14.73 7.36
C GLN A 329 7.56 -14.57 6.80
N SER A 330 7.69 -13.86 5.68
CA SER A 330 8.97 -13.58 5.02
C SER A 330 9.71 -14.85 4.62
N ASN A 331 9.04 -15.75 3.90
CA ASN A 331 9.58 -16.99 3.33
C ASN A 331 9.28 -17.06 1.81
N GLN A 332 9.45 -18.23 1.19
CA GLN A 332 9.19 -18.47 -0.23
C GLN A 332 8.12 -19.55 -0.47
N ILE A 333 7.21 -19.75 0.51
CA ILE A 333 6.23 -20.84 0.51
C ILE A 333 5.21 -20.61 -0.59
N GLN A 334 4.98 -21.63 -1.43
CA GLN A 334 4.01 -21.57 -2.54
C GLN A 334 2.65 -22.18 -2.21
N GLU A 335 2.65 -23.18 -1.33
CA GLU A 335 1.46 -23.89 -0.86
C GLU A 335 1.72 -24.46 0.55
N ILE A 336 0.64 -24.63 1.32
CA ILE A 336 0.69 -25.18 2.67
C ILE A 336 -0.65 -25.84 3.00
N SER A 337 -0.60 -26.89 3.82
CA SER A 337 -1.76 -27.55 4.41
C SER A 337 -1.75 -27.35 5.93
N LEU A 338 -2.88 -26.96 6.51
CA LEU A 338 -3.04 -26.79 7.97
C LEU A 338 -3.52 -28.08 8.68
N ALA A 339 -3.35 -29.24 8.05
CA ALA A 339 -3.70 -30.51 8.67
C ALA A 339 -2.92 -30.74 9.98
N GLY A 340 -3.60 -31.23 11.03
CA GLY A 340 -3.03 -31.46 12.36
C GLY A 340 -3.07 -30.26 13.32
N LEU A 341 -3.23 -29.04 12.82
CA LEU A 341 -3.17 -27.80 13.61
C LEU A 341 -4.48 -27.45 14.34
N SER A 342 -4.99 -28.38 15.15
CA SER A 342 -6.32 -28.29 15.78
C SER A 342 -6.48 -27.24 16.87
N SER A 343 -5.37 -26.73 17.43
CA SER A 343 -5.38 -25.71 18.50
C SER A 343 -4.88 -24.35 18.05
N LEU A 344 -4.63 -24.17 16.75
CA LEU A 344 -3.98 -22.97 16.21
C LEU A 344 -4.87 -21.75 16.39
N GLY A 345 -4.37 -20.74 17.09
CA GLY A 345 -5.04 -19.47 17.36
C GLY A 345 -4.47 -18.30 16.55
N TYR A 346 -3.20 -18.38 16.16
CA TYR A 346 -2.49 -17.34 15.41
C TYR A 346 -1.64 -17.95 14.30
N LEU A 347 -1.84 -17.47 13.08
CA LEU A 347 -1.07 -17.84 11.89
C LEU A 347 -0.66 -16.59 11.11
N SER A 348 0.64 -16.36 10.97
CA SER A 348 1.18 -15.35 10.05
C SER A 348 1.94 -16.01 8.92
N MET A 349 1.56 -15.65 7.69
CA MET A 349 2.16 -16.11 6.44
C MET A 349 2.42 -14.96 5.48
N ASP A 350 2.53 -13.74 6.00
CA ASP A 350 2.77 -12.56 5.18
C ASP A 350 4.06 -12.69 4.37
N SER A 351 4.11 -12.01 3.22
CA SER A 351 5.34 -11.92 2.41
C SER A 351 5.88 -13.30 2.01
N ASN A 352 5.01 -14.15 1.48
CA ASN A 352 5.35 -15.47 0.92
C ASN A 352 5.07 -15.49 -0.60
N LYS A 353 5.03 -16.68 -1.21
CA LYS A 353 4.74 -16.90 -2.63
C LYS A 353 3.47 -17.72 -2.83
N LEU A 354 2.52 -17.64 -1.89
CA LEU A 354 1.30 -18.43 -1.92
C LEU A 354 0.50 -18.11 -3.19
N LYS A 355 0.16 -19.14 -3.96
CA LYS A 355 -0.69 -19.03 -5.16
C LYS A 355 -2.17 -19.27 -4.85
N LYS A 356 -2.45 -19.90 -3.72
CA LYS A 356 -3.78 -20.33 -3.23
C LYS A 356 -3.90 -20.04 -1.74
N PHE A 357 -5.12 -19.99 -1.22
CA PHE A 357 -5.35 -19.94 0.22
C PHE A 357 -4.85 -21.23 0.88
N PRO A 358 -4.42 -21.19 2.16
CA PRO A 358 -3.96 -22.39 2.87
C PRO A 358 -4.98 -23.54 2.80
N GLY A 359 -4.50 -24.74 2.48
CA GLY A 359 -5.33 -25.95 2.45
C GLY A 359 -5.79 -26.35 3.85
N ASN A 360 -6.92 -27.05 3.94
CA ASN A 360 -7.45 -27.61 5.20
C ASN A 360 -7.73 -26.59 6.31
N LEU A 361 -8.21 -25.37 5.97
CA LEU A 361 -8.59 -24.34 6.96
C LEU A 361 -9.49 -24.85 8.08
N LYS A 362 -10.39 -25.81 7.80
CA LYS A 362 -11.28 -26.43 8.80
C LYS A 362 -10.51 -27.08 9.97
N SER A 363 -9.31 -27.59 9.74
CA SER A 363 -8.46 -28.16 10.79
C SER A 363 -8.06 -27.11 11.82
N ALA A 364 -7.88 -25.86 11.39
CA ALA A 364 -7.56 -24.71 12.23
C ALA A 364 -8.82 -23.92 12.62
N SER A 365 -9.93 -24.58 12.94
CA SER A 365 -11.19 -23.90 13.29
C SER A 365 -11.12 -22.88 14.45
N PRO A 366 -10.25 -23.02 15.49
CA PRO A 366 -10.17 -22.02 16.56
C PRO A 366 -9.28 -20.81 16.20
N LEU A 367 -8.79 -20.71 14.96
CA LEU A 367 -7.92 -19.63 14.51
C LEU A 367 -8.59 -18.27 14.72
N GLN A 368 -7.90 -17.39 15.44
CA GLN A 368 -8.36 -16.04 15.76
C GLN A 368 -7.70 -14.99 14.88
N THR A 369 -6.47 -15.22 14.45
CA THR A 369 -5.71 -14.31 13.58
C THR A 369 -5.15 -15.07 12.39
N LEU A 370 -5.48 -14.60 11.19
CA LEU A 370 -4.94 -15.09 9.93
C LEU A 370 -4.34 -13.94 9.15
N SER A 371 -3.04 -13.99 8.93
CA SER A 371 -2.31 -12.98 8.19
C SER A 371 -1.71 -13.54 6.91
N LEU A 372 -2.14 -13.02 5.77
CA LEU A 372 -1.81 -13.52 4.42
C LEU A 372 -1.27 -12.41 3.50
N GLY A 373 -0.99 -11.22 4.03
CA GLY A 373 -0.65 -10.06 3.23
C GLY A 373 0.60 -10.27 2.37
N ASN A 374 0.73 -9.50 1.29
CA ASN A 374 1.86 -9.57 0.37
C ASN A 374 2.08 -10.98 -0.23
N ASN A 375 1.00 -11.64 -0.65
CA ASN A 375 1.06 -12.93 -1.33
C ASN A 375 0.41 -12.86 -2.72
N PRO A 376 1.01 -13.49 -3.75
CA PRO A 376 0.49 -13.52 -5.12
C PRO A 376 -0.62 -14.56 -5.30
N ILE A 377 -1.60 -14.60 -4.37
CA ILE A 377 -2.71 -15.56 -4.42
C ILE A 377 -3.55 -15.26 -5.66
N GLN A 378 -3.72 -16.25 -6.54
CA GLN A 378 -4.52 -16.15 -7.77
C GLN A 378 -5.90 -16.81 -7.64
N GLU A 379 -6.08 -17.63 -6.61
CA GLU A 379 -7.38 -18.19 -6.24
C GLU A 379 -8.35 -17.04 -5.91
N ALA A 380 -9.50 -17.04 -6.57
CA ALA A 380 -10.52 -16.02 -6.35
C ALA A 380 -11.03 -16.07 -4.90
N LEU A 381 -11.20 -14.90 -4.29
CA LEU A 381 -11.81 -14.78 -2.97
C LEU A 381 -13.33 -15.01 -3.08
N GLY A 382 -13.73 -16.27 -2.96
CA GLY A 382 -15.11 -16.73 -3.16
C GLY A 382 -16.02 -16.60 -1.92
N PRO A 383 -17.33 -16.86 -2.07
CA PRO A 383 -18.31 -16.70 -1.00
C PRO A 383 -18.03 -17.61 0.19
N GLY A 384 -17.99 -17.04 1.39
CA GLY A 384 -17.77 -17.76 2.64
C GLY A 384 -16.39 -18.42 2.74
N GLN A 385 -15.36 -17.88 2.09
CA GLN A 385 -14.00 -18.43 2.04
C GLN A 385 -13.47 -18.79 3.45
N PHE A 386 -13.78 -17.97 4.46
CA PHE A 386 -13.31 -18.13 5.84
C PHE A 386 -14.39 -18.64 6.81
N SER A 387 -15.55 -19.06 6.30
CA SER A 387 -16.70 -19.49 7.12
C SER A 387 -16.43 -20.70 8.03
N VAL A 388 -15.40 -21.49 7.72
CA VAL A 388 -14.95 -22.62 8.55
C VAL A 388 -14.14 -22.19 9.79
N LEU A 389 -13.68 -20.94 9.83
CA LEU A 389 -12.89 -20.37 10.92
C LEU A 389 -13.80 -19.60 11.89
N HIS A 390 -14.58 -20.33 12.68
CA HIS A 390 -15.64 -19.77 13.52
C HIS A 390 -15.18 -18.81 14.64
N SER A 391 -13.87 -18.75 14.92
CA SER A 391 -13.29 -17.88 15.94
C SER A 391 -12.45 -16.74 15.36
N LEU A 392 -12.46 -16.56 14.03
CA LEU A 392 -11.62 -15.58 13.35
C LEU A 392 -12.03 -14.15 13.72
N LYS A 393 -11.07 -13.41 14.28
CA LYS A 393 -11.23 -12.02 14.72
C LYS A 393 -10.46 -11.06 13.84
N ASN A 394 -9.23 -11.42 13.46
CA ASN A 394 -8.31 -10.55 12.74
C ASN A 394 -7.94 -11.20 11.41
N LEU A 395 -8.19 -10.49 10.31
CA LEU A 395 -7.94 -10.97 8.96
C LEU A 395 -7.14 -9.93 8.18
N TYR A 396 -5.93 -10.31 7.78
CA TYR A 396 -5.04 -9.44 7.01
C TYR A 396 -4.91 -9.96 5.58
N LEU A 397 -5.50 -9.22 4.65
CA LEU A 397 -5.52 -9.49 3.21
C LEU A 397 -4.97 -8.29 2.43
N ASN A 398 -3.88 -7.69 2.92
CA ASN A 398 -3.24 -6.57 2.23
C ASN A 398 -2.43 -7.05 1.03
N ASN A 399 -2.45 -6.34 -0.10
CA ASN A 399 -1.61 -6.64 -1.26
C ASN A 399 -1.72 -8.11 -1.74
N ILE A 400 -2.94 -8.52 -2.08
CA ILE A 400 -3.29 -9.88 -2.54
C ILE A 400 -3.53 -9.88 -4.05
N GLY A 401 -2.85 -10.80 -4.76
CA GLY A 401 -2.85 -10.84 -6.23
C GLY A 401 -4.22 -10.94 -6.90
N CYS A 402 -5.15 -11.72 -6.34
CA CYS A 402 -6.48 -11.91 -6.91
C CYS A 402 -7.37 -10.67 -6.75
N LEU A 403 -7.20 -9.94 -5.64
CA LEU A 403 -7.90 -8.68 -5.40
C LEU A 403 -7.40 -7.58 -6.35
N GLN A 404 -6.09 -7.51 -6.57
CA GLN A 404 -5.48 -6.60 -7.54
C GLN A 404 -5.92 -6.88 -8.98
N SER A 405 -5.98 -8.16 -9.35
CA SER A 405 -6.37 -8.55 -10.71
C SER A 405 -7.86 -8.32 -10.98
N ALA A 406 -8.71 -8.52 -9.96
CA ALA A 406 -10.15 -8.36 -10.09
C ALA A 406 -10.62 -6.90 -9.89
N GLY A 407 -9.88 -6.09 -9.13
CA GLY A 407 -10.30 -4.75 -8.70
C GLY A 407 -11.54 -4.76 -7.79
N THR A 408 -11.97 -5.92 -7.31
CA THR A 408 -13.14 -6.12 -6.43
C THR A 408 -13.09 -7.54 -5.81
N PHE A 409 -14.10 -7.91 -5.02
CA PHE A 409 -14.25 -9.27 -4.49
C PHE A 409 -15.72 -9.64 -4.26
N ASP A 410 -15.98 -10.95 -4.06
CA ASP A 410 -17.34 -11.44 -3.85
C ASP A 410 -17.97 -10.81 -2.59
N PRO A 411 -19.20 -10.25 -2.66
CA PRO A 411 -19.83 -9.59 -1.50
C PRO A 411 -20.09 -10.53 -0.32
N LYS A 412 -20.05 -11.84 -0.53
CA LYS A 412 -20.22 -12.84 0.53
C LYS A 412 -18.90 -13.46 0.97
N ALA A 413 -17.76 -12.99 0.50
CA ALA A 413 -16.46 -13.55 0.82
C ALA A 413 -16.18 -13.65 2.32
N LEU A 414 -16.57 -12.61 3.06
CA LEU A 414 -16.34 -12.49 4.50
C LEU A 414 -17.46 -13.12 5.34
N CYS A 415 -18.54 -13.62 4.71
CA CYS A 415 -19.66 -14.20 5.45
C CYS A 415 -19.28 -15.49 6.18
N GLY A 416 -19.96 -15.74 7.31
CA GLY A 416 -19.82 -16.97 8.10
C GLY A 416 -18.78 -16.91 9.21
N SER A 417 -18.10 -15.77 9.39
CA SER A 417 -17.34 -15.47 10.61
C SER A 417 -18.14 -14.50 11.48
N ASP A 418 -18.76 -15.03 12.54
CA ASP A 418 -19.58 -14.24 13.49
C ASP A 418 -18.74 -13.42 14.48
N THR A 419 -17.41 -13.55 14.42
CA THR A 419 -16.47 -12.91 15.36
C THR A 419 -15.51 -11.94 14.70
N LEU A 420 -15.62 -11.71 13.39
CA LEU A 420 -14.69 -10.91 12.61
C LEU A 420 -14.73 -9.45 13.08
N GLY A 421 -13.60 -8.96 13.61
CA GLY A 421 -13.44 -7.62 14.17
C GLY A 421 -12.54 -6.75 13.30
N ASP A 422 -11.30 -7.16 13.08
CA ASP A 422 -10.29 -6.34 12.41
C ASP A 422 -10.02 -6.89 11.01
N VAL A 423 -10.28 -6.07 9.99
CA VAL A 423 -10.16 -6.45 8.58
C VAL A 423 -9.26 -5.47 7.85
N TYR A 424 -8.19 -6.00 7.26
CA TYR A 424 -7.23 -5.23 6.48
C TYR A 424 -7.28 -5.64 5.01
N LEU A 425 -7.68 -4.70 4.15
CA LEU A 425 -7.86 -4.85 2.71
C LEU A 425 -7.07 -3.79 1.93
N SER A 426 -6.01 -3.25 2.50
CA SER A 426 -5.19 -2.19 1.93
C SER A 426 -4.29 -2.69 0.79
N TYR A 427 -3.84 -1.78 -0.08
CA TYR A 427 -2.90 -2.11 -1.18
C TYR A 427 -3.41 -3.17 -2.19
N ASN A 428 -4.73 -3.32 -2.32
CA ASN A 428 -5.34 -4.31 -3.19
C ASN A 428 -5.79 -3.77 -4.55
N GLY A 429 -5.59 -2.47 -4.83
CA GLY A 429 -6.01 -1.87 -6.11
C GLY A 429 -7.51 -1.97 -6.36
N LEU A 430 -8.33 -2.05 -5.30
CA LEU A 430 -9.79 -2.16 -5.42
C LEU A 430 -10.35 -0.92 -6.13
N LEU A 431 -11.15 -1.13 -7.18
CA LEU A 431 -11.85 -0.10 -7.94
C LEU A 431 -13.25 0.16 -7.37
N SER A 432 -13.89 -0.88 -6.85
CA SER A 432 -15.22 -0.81 -6.25
C SER A 432 -15.47 -1.91 -5.23
N ILE A 433 -16.37 -1.65 -4.29
CA ILE A 433 -16.84 -2.61 -3.29
C ILE A 433 -18.36 -2.63 -3.37
N ALA A 434 -18.94 -3.83 -3.49
CA ALA A 434 -20.39 -3.96 -3.62
C ALA A 434 -21.10 -3.51 -2.33
N PRO A 435 -22.29 -2.88 -2.41
CA PRO A 435 -22.97 -2.31 -1.23
C PRO A 435 -23.34 -3.36 -0.17
N THR A 436 -23.52 -4.62 -0.57
CA THR A 436 -23.92 -5.72 0.32
C THR A 436 -22.75 -6.45 0.99
N THR A 437 -21.51 -6.05 0.73
CA THR A 437 -20.29 -6.77 1.15
C THR A 437 -20.23 -7.01 2.66
N PHE A 438 -20.61 -6.00 3.46
CA PHE A 438 -20.50 -6.07 4.91
C PHE A 438 -21.80 -6.45 5.63
N GLN A 439 -22.86 -6.81 4.87
CA GLN A 439 -24.18 -7.09 5.43
C GLN A 439 -24.19 -8.28 6.41
N CYS A 440 -23.32 -9.25 6.19
CA CYS A 440 -23.20 -10.47 7.00
C CYS A 440 -22.06 -10.42 8.04
N THR A 441 -21.35 -9.30 8.14
CA THR A 441 -20.22 -9.11 9.08
C THR A 441 -20.40 -7.84 9.93
N PRO A 442 -21.51 -7.70 10.67
CA PRO A 442 -21.79 -6.49 11.46
C PRO A 442 -20.88 -6.34 12.68
N THR A 443 -20.06 -7.33 12.98
CA THR A 443 -19.13 -7.37 14.11
C THR A 443 -17.82 -6.63 13.87
N ILE A 444 -17.54 -6.22 12.63
CA ILE A 444 -16.30 -5.52 12.27
C ILE A 444 -16.18 -4.22 13.08
N THR A 445 -15.04 -4.07 13.73
CA THR A 445 -14.66 -2.95 14.60
C THR A 445 -13.60 -2.05 13.96
N MET A 446 -12.71 -2.61 13.16
CA MET A 446 -11.71 -1.87 12.38
C MET A 446 -11.71 -2.31 10.92
N LEU A 447 -11.74 -1.35 10.00
CA LEU A 447 -11.69 -1.61 8.58
C LEU A 447 -10.64 -0.71 7.91
N TYR A 448 -9.65 -1.34 7.29
CA TYR A 448 -8.58 -0.66 6.54
C TYR A 448 -8.75 -0.91 5.05
N LEU A 449 -8.95 0.17 4.30
CA LEU A 449 -9.15 0.20 2.85
C LEU A 449 -8.18 1.17 2.15
N HIS A 450 -7.11 1.58 2.83
CA HIS A 450 -6.17 2.55 2.28
C HIS A 450 -5.35 2.01 1.11
N HIS A 451 -4.79 2.92 0.30
CA HIS A 451 -3.99 2.58 -0.88
C HIS A 451 -4.71 1.62 -1.84
N ASN A 452 -6.00 1.89 -2.08
CA ASN A 452 -6.78 1.25 -3.13
C ASN A 452 -7.06 2.29 -4.23
N ASN A 453 -7.93 1.97 -5.18
CA ASN A 453 -8.25 2.84 -6.31
C ASN A 453 -9.76 3.13 -6.35
N LEU A 454 -10.39 3.26 -5.18
CA LEU A 454 -11.82 3.50 -5.04
C LEU A 454 -12.14 4.91 -5.51
N THR A 455 -13.06 5.06 -6.47
CA THR A 455 -13.49 6.37 -7.00
C THR A 455 -14.79 6.86 -6.39
N SER A 456 -15.61 5.94 -5.87
CA SER A 456 -16.86 6.23 -5.18
C SER A 456 -17.16 5.18 -4.12
N ILE A 457 -18.07 5.53 -3.20
CA ILE A 457 -18.58 4.65 -2.17
C ILE A 457 -20.10 4.67 -2.26
N ASP A 458 -20.72 3.50 -2.30
CA ASP A 458 -22.17 3.40 -2.18
C ASP A 458 -22.59 3.86 -0.77
N PRO A 459 -23.61 4.74 -0.63
CA PRO A 459 -23.99 5.27 0.68
C PRO A 459 -24.35 4.18 1.70
N SER A 460 -24.85 3.02 1.26
CA SER A 460 -25.29 1.94 2.14
C SER A 460 -24.19 0.96 2.56
N LEU A 461 -22.99 1.07 1.98
CA LEU A 461 -21.91 0.09 2.15
C LEU A 461 -21.56 -0.18 3.62
N PHE A 462 -21.46 0.88 4.43
CA PHE A 462 -21.02 0.77 5.83
C PHE A 462 -22.17 0.70 6.83
N HIS A 463 -23.42 0.95 6.43
CA HIS A 463 -24.59 0.95 7.34
C HIS A 463 -24.69 -0.29 8.24
N PRO A 464 -24.34 -1.52 7.80
CA PRO A 464 -24.38 -2.70 8.66
C PRO A 464 -23.36 -2.68 9.82
N LEU A 465 -22.29 -1.89 9.72
CA LEU A 465 -21.12 -1.94 10.60
C LEU A 465 -21.29 -1.11 11.89
N THR A 466 -22.38 -1.33 12.62
CA THR A 466 -22.72 -0.56 13.84
C THR A 466 -21.69 -0.65 14.98
N GLN A 467 -20.72 -1.57 14.88
CA GLN A 467 -19.62 -1.72 15.85
C GLN A 467 -18.32 -1.02 15.43
N LEU A 468 -18.27 -0.44 14.23
CA LEU A 468 -17.08 0.17 13.66
C LEU A 468 -16.67 1.40 14.47
N TRP A 469 -15.40 1.44 14.85
CA TRP A 469 -14.81 2.60 15.54
C TRP A 469 -13.58 3.16 14.83
N TRP A 470 -13.01 2.41 13.89
CA TRP A 470 -11.90 2.84 13.02
C TRP A 470 -12.19 2.51 11.55
N LEU A 471 -12.13 3.52 10.69
CA LEU A 471 -12.28 3.38 9.24
C LEU A 471 -11.17 4.16 8.54
N ASP A 472 -10.36 3.46 7.74
CA ASP A 472 -9.29 4.07 6.95
C ASP A 472 -9.58 3.95 5.46
N LEU A 473 -9.85 5.08 4.83
CA LEU A 473 -10.13 5.25 3.40
C LEU A 473 -9.06 6.12 2.71
N SER A 474 -7.91 6.32 3.36
CA SER A 474 -6.84 7.17 2.84
C SER A 474 -6.22 6.62 1.54
N TYR A 475 -5.55 7.47 0.76
CA TYR A 475 -4.87 7.06 -0.48
C TYR A 475 -5.79 6.27 -1.44
N ASN A 476 -7.00 6.80 -1.67
CA ASN A 476 -7.94 6.32 -2.68
C ASN A 476 -8.15 7.43 -3.73
N GLN A 477 -9.17 7.29 -4.58
CA GLN A 477 -9.49 8.26 -5.65
C GLN A 477 -10.87 8.91 -5.43
N LEU A 478 -11.32 9.01 -4.18
CA LEU A 478 -12.66 9.50 -3.85
C LEU A 478 -12.75 11.00 -4.13
N SER A 479 -13.79 11.43 -4.85
CA SER A 479 -14.06 12.85 -5.12
C SER A 479 -15.39 13.34 -4.54
N TYR A 480 -16.19 12.41 -4.01
CA TYR A 480 -17.47 12.68 -3.36
C TYR A 480 -17.82 11.59 -2.32
N VAL A 481 -18.39 11.99 -1.19
CA VAL A 481 -18.97 11.10 -0.18
C VAL A 481 -20.37 11.60 0.19
N ALA A 482 -21.38 10.74 0.00
CA ALA A 482 -22.77 11.12 0.29
C ALA A 482 -22.97 11.40 1.79
N PRO A 483 -23.82 12.37 2.19
CA PRO A 483 -24.01 12.75 3.59
C PRO A 483 -24.43 11.60 4.51
N ASP A 484 -25.13 10.59 3.98
CA ASP A 484 -25.64 9.43 4.71
C ASP A 484 -24.72 8.19 4.64
N THR A 485 -23.52 8.31 4.03
CA THR A 485 -22.57 7.17 3.89
C THR A 485 -22.20 6.54 5.23
N PHE A 486 -22.11 7.34 6.29
CA PHE A 486 -21.73 6.88 7.63
C PHE A 486 -22.92 6.80 8.60
N LEU A 487 -24.15 6.78 8.09
CA LEU A 487 -25.35 6.71 8.90
C LEU A 487 -25.36 5.44 9.78
N GLY A 488 -25.61 5.63 11.08
CA GLY A 488 -25.70 4.54 12.06
C GLY A 488 -24.35 4.08 12.64
N LEU A 489 -23.23 4.68 12.24
CA LEU A 489 -21.89 4.40 12.78
C LEU A 489 -21.63 5.17 14.10
N ASP A 490 -22.50 5.00 15.09
CA ASP A 490 -22.50 5.78 16.33
C ASP A 490 -21.25 5.59 17.21
N LYS A 491 -20.47 4.54 16.93
CA LYS A 491 -19.21 4.21 17.62
C LYS A 491 -17.97 4.68 16.88
N LEU A 492 -18.11 5.30 15.71
CA LEU A 492 -16.98 5.75 14.89
C LEU A 492 -16.21 6.86 15.60
N ILE A 493 -14.94 6.59 15.90
CA ILE A 493 -14.03 7.51 16.59
C ILE A 493 -12.99 8.09 15.63
N SER A 494 -12.64 7.32 14.60
CA SER A 494 -11.66 7.69 13.60
C SER A 494 -12.18 7.42 12.19
N VAL A 495 -12.08 8.43 11.34
CA VAL A 495 -12.23 8.28 9.88
C VAL A 495 -11.07 8.99 9.20
N ASP A 496 -10.29 8.23 8.43
CA ASP A 496 -9.17 8.76 7.66
C ASP A 496 -9.57 8.84 6.18
N LEU A 497 -9.55 10.06 5.64
CA LEU A 497 -9.89 10.38 4.24
C LEU A 497 -8.72 11.09 3.54
N THR A 498 -7.51 10.99 4.10
CA THR A 498 -6.32 11.67 3.57
C THR A 498 -5.95 11.19 2.17
N TYR A 499 -5.31 12.05 1.38
CA TYR A 499 -4.82 11.71 0.04
C TYR A 499 -5.90 11.08 -0.86
N ASN A 500 -7.06 11.71 -0.92
CA ASN A 500 -8.12 11.41 -1.89
C ASN A 500 -8.19 12.54 -2.95
N ASN A 501 -9.25 12.60 -3.74
CA ASN A 501 -9.41 13.54 -4.84
C ASN A 501 -10.54 14.56 -4.59
N PHE A 502 -10.75 14.96 -3.32
CA PHE A 502 -11.75 15.97 -2.98
C PHE A 502 -11.26 17.37 -3.35
N THR A 503 -11.86 17.96 -4.38
CA THR A 503 -11.56 19.35 -4.79
C THR A 503 -12.48 20.40 -4.17
N ASN A 504 -13.65 19.97 -3.69
CA ASN A 504 -14.68 20.81 -3.08
C ASN A 504 -15.05 20.28 -1.70
N MET A 505 -14.84 21.07 -0.65
CA MET A 505 -15.14 20.70 0.73
C MET A 505 -16.61 20.27 0.94
N ALA A 506 -17.55 20.87 0.19
CA ALA A 506 -18.97 20.53 0.29
C ALA A 506 -19.29 19.09 -0.13
N HIS A 507 -18.39 18.42 -0.86
CA HIS A 507 -18.54 17.03 -1.30
C HIS A 507 -18.20 15.99 -0.21
N VAL A 508 -17.61 16.43 0.91
CA VAL A 508 -17.18 15.51 1.98
C VAL A 508 -17.62 16.01 3.37
N ALA A 509 -17.61 17.32 3.60
CA ALA A 509 -17.94 17.91 4.89
C ALA A 509 -19.29 17.46 5.49
N PRO A 510 -20.41 17.36 4.73
CA PRO A 510 -21.68 16.90 5.29
C PRO A 510 -21.61 15.49 5.87
N SER A 511 -20.86 14.58 5.23
CA SER A 511 -20.74 13.19 5.68
C SER A 511 -19.96 13.08 6.99
N VAL A 512 -18.84 13.82 7.11
CA VAL A 512 -17.97 13.80 8.28
C VAL A 512 -18.57 14.58 9.46
N ALA A 513 -19.18 15.75 9.20
CA ALA A 513 -19.79 16.58 10.23
C ALA A 513 -21.00 15.93 10.94
N SER A 514 -21.63 14.96 10.28
CA SER A 514 -22.76 14.20 10.83
C SER A 514 -22.36 13.21 11.93
N LEU A 515 -21.07 12.90 12.06
CA LEU A 515 -20.58 11.88 12.97
C LEU A 515 -20.55 12.36 14.43
N PRO A 516 -21.08 11.57 15.38
CA PRO A 516 -21.35 12.04 16.73
C PRO A 516 -20.10 12.12 17.65
N VAL A 517 -19.03 11.37 17.38
CA VAL A 517 -17.88 11.23 18.31
C VAL A 517 -16.54 11.04 17.55
N LEU A 518 -16.14 11.96 16.69
CA LEU A 518 -14.82 11.89 16.06
C LEU A 518 -13.72 12.45 16.97
N LEU A 519 -12.77 11.61 17.37
CA LEU A 519 -11.52 12.02 18.02
C LEU A 519 -10.44 12.37 16.99
N TYR A 520 -10.43 11.64 15.87
CA TYR A 520 -9.49 11.83 14.77
C TYR A 520 -10.25 11.87 13.46
N GLN A 521 -10.11 12.98 12.75
CA GLN A 521 -10.59 13.16 11.38
C GLN A 521 -9.45 13.82 10.62
N SER A 522 -9.07 13.26 9.48
CA SER A 522 -8.06 13.88 8.64
C SER A 522 -8.50 13.90 7.19
N LEU A 523 -8.40 15.09 6.61
CA LEU A 523 -8.69 15.40 5.21
C LEU A 523 -7.43 15.95 4.51
N ASP A 524 -6.26 15.83 5.14
CA ASP A 524 -4.95 16.18 4.60
C ASP A 524 -4.69 15.52 3.23
N GLY A 525 -3.90 16.18 2.37
CA GLY A 525 -3.49 15.64 1.07
C GLY A 525 -4.59 15.64 0.01
N ASN A 526 -5.72 16.32 0.25
CA ASN A 526 -6.81 16.44 -0.73
C ASN A 526 -6.74 17.76 -1.50
N PRO A 527 -6.97 17.76 -2.83
CA PRO A 527 -6.77 18.92 -3.70
C PRO A 527 -7.88 19.98 -3.58
N PHE A 528 -8.30 20.34 -2.36
CA PHE A 528 -9.30 21.39 -2.12
C PHE A 528 -8.85 22.71 -2.72
N VAL A 529 -9.73 23.38 -3.47
CA VAL A 529 -9.36 24.63 -4.18
C VAL A 529 -9.82 25.89 -3.45
N TYR A 530 -10.99 25.84 -2.80
CA TYR A 530 -11.68 27.01 -2.27
C TYR A 530 -12.39 26.72 -0.94
N LEU A 531 -12.28 27.65 -0.01
CA LEU A 531 -13.00 27.66 1.27
C LEU A 531 -13.81 28.95 1.43
N GLY A 532 -15.13 28.81 1.56
CA GLY A 532 -16.05 29.92 1.82
C GLY A 532 -17.21 29.52 2.72
N PRO A 533 -18.18 30.42 2.95
CA PRO A 533 -19.34 30.14 3.81
C PRO A 533 -20.13 28.89 3.40
N GLU A 534 -20.10 28.52 2.12
CA GLU A 534 -20.76 27.33 1.58
C GLU A 534 -19.97 26.03 1.76
N SER A 535 -18.69 26.09 2.11
CA SER A 535 -17.80 24.93 2.20
C SER A 535 -18.15 24.00 3.37
N PHE A 536 -18.74 24.56 4.44
CA PHE A 536 -19.11 23.82 5.65
C PHE A 536 -20.61 23.98 5.95
N PRO A 537 -21.49 23.39 5.11
CA PRO A 537 -22.94 23.58 5.24
C PRO A 537 -23.53 22.88 6.47
N THR A 538 -22.78 21.95 7.09
CA THR A 538 -23.16 21.23 8.31
C THR A 538 -22.14 21.51 9.42
N PRO A 539 -22.57 21.87 10.65
CA PRO A 539 -21.66 22.15 11.76
C PRO A 539 -20.85 20.93 12.26
N PHE A 540 -19.54 21.09 12.37
CA PHE A 540 -18.60 20.17 13.01
C PHE A 540 -18.61 20.36 14.53
N LYS A 541 -19.70 19.94 15.18
CA LYS A 541 -19.93 20.20 16.62
C LYS A 541 -18.92 19.52 17.55
N HIS A 542 -18.33 18.41 17.11
CA HIS A 542 -17.49 17.56 17.93
C HIS A 542 -15.99 17.71 17.64
N SER A 543 -15.63 18.40 16.56
CA SER A 543 -14.24 18.53 16.12
C SER A 543 -13.51 19.62 16.90
N THR A 544 -12.36 19.28 17.49
CA THR A 544 -11.45 20.22 18.15
C THR A 544 -10.28 20.63 17.25
N GLU A 545 -10.07 19.88 16.19
CA GLU A 545 -8.99 20.04 15.21
C GLU A 545 -9.53 19.77 13.80
N LEU A 546 -9.03 20.53 12.83
CA LEU A 546 -9.28 20.33 11.40
C LEU A 546 -7.95 20.48 10.69
N ASP A 547 -7.52 19.38 10.06
CA ASP A 547 -6.34 19.31 9.21
C ASP A 547 -6.76 19.10 7.76
N ILE A 548 -6.45 20.10 6.93
CA ILE A 548 -6.68 20.12 5.48
C ILE A 548 -5.41 20.63 4.76
N SER A 549 -4.27 20.19 5.28
CA SER A 549 -2.92 20.47 4.75
C SER A 549 -2.66 19.71 3.44
N HIS A 550 -1.50 19.99 2.81
CA HIS A 550 -1.07 19.34 1.56
C HIS A 550 -2.14 19.37 0.45
N GLY A 551 -2.92 20.44 0.41
CA GLY A 551 -4.01 20.61 -0.53
C GLY A 551 -3.65 21.45 -1.74
N HIS A 552 -4.66 22.12 -2.31
CA HIS A 552 -4.48 23.04 -3.43
C HIS A 552 -5.26 24.34 -3.24
N ILE A 553 -5.39 24.76 -1.96
CA ILE A 553 -6.30 25.85 -1.59
C ILE A 553 -5.70 27.16 -2.08
N ARG A 554 -6.44 27.88 -2.92
CA ARG A 554 -6.04 29.21 -3.43
C ARG A 554 -6.76 30.35 -2.74
N VAL A 555 -7.98 30.10 -2.28
CA VAL A 555 -8.85 31.14 -1.75
C VAL A 555 -9.52 30.69 -0.46
N VAL A 556 -9.40 31.52 0.57
CA VAL A 556 -10.18 31.45 1.80
C VAL A 556 -10.97 32.75 1.96
N GLU A 557 -12.29 32.68 1.93
CA GLU A 557 -13.16 33.85 2.07
C GLU A 557 -13.50 34.18 3.54
N GLU A 558 -13.88 35.44 3.77
CA GLU A 558 -14.45 35.84 5.05
C GLU A 558 -15.70 35.02 5.35
N GLY A 559 -15.78 34.43 6.55
CA GLY A 559 -16.89 33.59 6.95
C GLY A 559 -16.78 32.13 6.52
N ALA A 560 -15.66 31.70 5.92
CA ALA A 560 -15.37 30.27 5.74
C ALA A 560 -15.37 29.52 7.08
N PHE A 561 -14.81 30.15 8.13
CA PHE A 561 -14.80 29.59 9.47
C PHE A 561 -15.61 30.45 10.43
N THR A 562 -16.64 29.85 11.05
CA THR A 562 -17.54 30.55 11.98
C THR A 562 -17.78 29.70 13.23
N ALA A 563 -18.18 30.33 14.34
CA ALA A 563 -18.64 29.60 15.52
C ALA A 563 -19.89 28.74 15.27
N GLU A 564 -20.67 29.02 14.22
CA GLU A 564 -21.81 28.18 13.83
C GLU A 564 -21.32 26.87 13.22
N SER A 565 -20.33 26.92 12.33
CA SER A 565 -19.75 25.73 11.70
C SER A 565 -18.79 24.98 12.62
N PHE A 566 -18.03 25.68 13.46
CA PHE A 566 -16.95 25.14 14.29
C PHE A 566 -16.98 25.70 15.73
N PRO A 567 -17.96 25.31 16.56
CA PRO A 567 -18.12 25.86 17.90
C PRO A 567 -16.98 25.51 18.89
N ASN A 568 -16.30 24.37 18.66
CA ASN A 568 -15.32 23.79 19.60
C ASN A 568 -13.89 23.71 19.04
N ILE A 569 -13.62 24.30 17.88
CA ILE A 569 -12.32 24.21 17.24
C ILE A 569 -11.25 24.96 18.04
N THR A 570 -10.08 24.34 18.20
CA THR A 570 -8.93 24.90 18.90
C THR A 570 -7.69 24.98 18.02
N ARG A 571 -7.59 24.12 17.01
CA ARG A 571 -6.49 24.07 16.04
C ARG A 571 -7.06 23.98 14.64
N LEU A 572 -6.60 24.86 13.75
CA LEU A 572 -6.90 24.83 12.33
C LEU A 572 -5.57 24.76 11.58
N GLN A 573 -5.43 23.75 10.74
CA GLN A 573 -4.18 23.44 10.06
C GLN A 573 -4.40 23.43 8.53
N LEU A 574 -3.67 24.31 7.85
CA LEU A 574 -3.78 24.66 6.43
C LEU A 574 -2.40 24.67 5.76
N ASP A 575 -1.40 24.01 6.34
CA ASP A 575 0.01 24.17 5.96
C ASP A 575 0.47 23.22 4.84
N SER A 576 1.76 23.31 4.53
CA SER A 576 2.49 22.40 3.66
C SER A 576 2.00 22.40 2.20
N GLY A 577 2.24 23.53 1.51
CA GLY A 577 2.19 23.59 0.05
C GLY A 577 0.83 23.96 -0.56
N ASN A 578 -0.04 24.67 0.17
CA ASN A 578 -1.19 25.29 -0.47
C ASN A 578 -0.72 26.53 -1.28
N PRO A 579 -1.21 26.76 -2.50
CA PRO A 579 -0.91 27.97 -3.27
C PRO A 579 -1.66 29.22 -2.73
N LEU A 580 -1.66 29.43 -1.41
CA LEU A 580 -2.29 30.58 -0.75
C LEU A 580 -1.42 31.83 -0.88
N HIS A 581 -1.97 32.84 -1.54
CA HIS A 581 -1.29 34.12 -1.76
C HIS A 581 -1.69 35.20 -0.73
N PHE A 582 -2.91 35.15 -0.19
CA PHE A 582 -3.39 36.08 0.83
C PHE A 582 -4.47 35.45 1.72
N LEU A 583 -4.71 36.07 2.88
CA LEU A 583 -5.82 35.75 3.78
C LEU A 583 -6.59 37.01 4.17
N PRO A 584 -7.92 36.95 4.31
CA PRO A 584 -8.72 38.09 4.74
C PRO A 584 -8.48 38.39 6.23
N ALA A 585 -8.65 39.66 6.61
CA ALA A 585 -8.37 40.15 7.96
C ALA A 585 -9.06 39.35 9.07
N ASN A 586 -10.32 38.97 8.84
CA ASN A 586 -11.22 38.44 9.86
C ASN A 586 -11.48 36.94 9.68
N VAL A 587 -10.58 36.20 9.02
CA VAL A 587 -10.76 34.80 8.61
C VAL A 587 -11.19 33.88 9.77
N VAL A 588 -10.73 34.17 11.00
CA VAL A 588 -11.02 33.39 12.21
C VAL A 588 -11.52 34.24 13.38
N ASP A 589 -12.02 35.46 13.13
CA ASP A 589 -12.51 36.38 14.17
C ASP A 589 -13.63 35.79 15.01
N LYS A 590 -14.47 35.00 14.34
CA LYS A 590 -15.65 34.37 14.92
C LYS A 590 -15.31 33.03 15.59
N LEU A 591 -14.03 32.69 15.78
CA LEU A 591 -13.59 31.49 16.48
C LEU A 591 -12.95 31.86 17.84
N PRO A 592 -13.72 31.82 18.94
CA PRO A 592 -13.25 32.31 20.25
C PRO A 592 -12.26 31.38 20.95
N ASN A 593 -12.28 30.08 20.62
CA ASN A 593 -11.46 29.05 21.28
C ASN A 593 -10.20 28.66 20.47
N LEU A 594 -9.98 29.27 19.32
CA LEU A 594 -8.86 28.95 18.44
C LEU A 594 -7.53 29.39 19.08
N THR A 595 -6.62 28.45 19.32
CA THR A 595 -5.29 28.70 19.89
C THR A 595 -4.17 28.59 18.86
N ALA A 596 -4.39 27.87 17.76
CA ALA A 596 -3.41 27.66 16.70
C ALA A 596 -4.05 27.73 15.31
N LEU A 597 -3.44 28.51 14.41
CA LEU A 597 -3.73 28.59 12.99
C LEU A 597 -2.41 28.37 12.24
N ILE A 598 -2.22 27.15 11.74
CA ILE A 598 -0.94 26.71 11.15
C ILE A 598 -1.00 26.94 9.64
N LEU A 599 -0.05 27.73 9.11
CA LEU A 599 -0.04 28.28 7.73
C LEU A 599 1.38 28.28 7.11
N TYR A 600 2.20 27.30 7.46
CA TYR A 600 3.60 27.25 7.02
C TYR A 600 3.73 26.76 5.55
N ASP A 601 4.76 27.24 4.84
CA ASP A 601 5.14 26.84 3.47
C ASP A 601 4.17 27.22 2.33
N ASP A 602 3.40 28.31 2.52
CA ASP A 602 2.56 28.89 1.46
C ASP A 602 3.18 30.16 0.82
N PRO A 603 2.95 30.42 -0.49
CA PRO A 603 3.60 31.50 -1.24
C PRO A 603 2.97 32.89 -1.02
N PHE A 604 2.83 33.35 0.22
CA PHE A 604 2.17 34.62 0.56
C PHE A 604 2.76 35.86 -0.15
N HIS A 605 1.90 36.65 -0.78
CA HIS A 605 2.23 37.95 -1.39
C HIS A 605 1.99 39.07 -0.39
N CYS A 606 3.07 39.59 0.21
CA CYS A 606 3.04 40.61 1.24
C CYS A 606 2.81 42.02 0.66
N ASP A 607 1.60 42.24 0.15
CA ASP A 607 1.11 43.49 -0.41
C ASP A 607 -0.08 44.06 0.39
N CYS A 608 -0.89 44.91 -0.22
CA CYS A 608 -2.06 45.49 0.43
C CYS A 608 -3.15 44.44 0.81
N GLN A 609 -3.18 43.26 0.19
CA GLN A 609 -4.16 42.20 0.49
C GLN A 609 -3.95 41.62 1.89
N LEU A 610 -2.70 41.40 2.29
CA LEU A 610 -2.35 40.89 3.62
C LEU A 610 -2.35 41.97 4.70
N LYS A 611 -2.47 43.25 4.35
CA LYS A 611 -2.46 44.36 5.31
C LYS A 611 -3.52 44.22 6.39
N GLY A 612 -4.73 43.79 6.01
CA GLY A 612 -5.82 43.56 6.95
C GLY A 612 -5.49 42.45 7.96
N PHE A 613 -5.00 41.31 7.47
CA PHE A 613 -4.61 40.16 8.30
C PHE A 613 -3.42 40.48 9.22
N ALA A 614 -2.41 41.18 8.71
CA ALA A 614 -1.27 41.64 9.50
C ALA A 614 -1.67 42.64 10.60
N THR A 615 -2.62 43.53 10.31
CA THR A 615 -3.17 44.47 11.30
C THR A 615 -3.91 43.69 12.38
N TRP A 616 -4.76 42.75 11.98
CA TRP A 616 -5.51 41.90 12.89
C TRP A 616 -4.61 41.09 13.84
N LEU A 617 -3.56 40.44 13.33
CA LEU A 617 -2.61 39.67 14.15
C LEU A 617 -1.99 40.50 15.28
N ARG A 618 -1.70 41.79 15.00
CA ARG A 618 -1.04 42.72 15.95
C ARG A 618 -1.99 43.34 16.95
N GLU A 619 -3.24 43.57 16.56
CA GLU A 619 -4.22 44.28 17.38
C GLU A 619 -5.06 43.33 18.27
N ARG A 620 -5.09 42.03 17.98
CA ARG A 620 -5.85 41.05 18.77
C ARG A 620 -5.22 40.83 20.15
N VAL A 621 -6.06 40.82 21.20
CA VAL A 621 -5.61 40.70 22.61
C VAL A 621 -4.97 39.34 22.92
N ASN A 622 -5.34 38.29 22.18
CA ASN A 622 -4.75 36.93 22.24
C ASN A 622 -4.82 36.30 20.84
N PRO A 623 -3.89 36.59 19.91
CA PRO A 623 -3.88 35.96 18.60
C PRO A 623 -3.49 34.47 18.71
N PRO A 624 -4.04 33.58 17.86
CA PRO A 624 -3.54 32.21 17.76
C PRO A 624 -2.08 32.22 17.29
N PHE A 625 -1.34 31.14 17.54
CA PHE A 625 -0.03 30.97 16.91
C PHE A 625 -0.22 30.90 15.38
N VAL A 626 0.48 31.78 14.66
CA VAL A 626 0.49 31.92 13.20
C VAL A 626 1.92 32.15 12.76
N ASP A 627 2.36 31.41 11.76
CA ASP A 627 3.68 31.56 11.12
C ASP A 627 3.44 31.82 9.62
N VAL A 628 3.80 33.02 9.16
CA VAL A 628 3.60 33.47 7.78
C VAL A 628 4.85 34.19 7.31
N THR A 629 5.50 33.64 6.29
CA THR A 629 6.68 34.22 5.65
C THR A 629 6.32 34.78 4.28
N CYS A 630 6.80 35.99 3.97
CA CYS A 630 6.57 36.60 2.67
C CYS A 630 7.35 35.85 1.57
N ALA A 631 6.66 35.39 0.54
CA ALA A 631 7.28 34.85 -0.68
C ALA A 631 7.52 35.97 -1.72
N SER A 632 6.64 36.96 -1.76
CA SER A 632 6.73 38.14 -2.61
C SER A 632 6.31 39.40 -1.83
N PRO A 633 6.61 40.62 -2.32
CA PRO A 633 7.50 40.93 -3.44
C PRO A 633 8.97 40.62 -3.10
N PRO A 634 9.90 40.63 -4.08
CA PRO A 634 11.32 40.33 -3.85
C PRO A 634 11.99 41.16 -2.76
N SER A 635 11.50 42.36 -2.47
CA SER A 635 12.01 43.22 -1.40
C SER A 635 11.66 42.75 0.01
N LEU A 636 10.65 41.90 0.17
CA LEU A 636 10.17 41.37 1.45
C LEU A 636 10.35 39.85 1.55
N GLN A 637 10.83 39.19 0.50
CA GLN A 637 10.97 37.74 0.43
C GLN A 637 11.79 37.19 1.62
N GLY A 638 11.26 36.15 2.28
CA GLY A 638 11.87 35.51 3.45
C GLY A 638 11.69 36.26 4.78
N THR A 639 10.94 37.35 4.79
CA THR A 639 10.63 38.13 6.01
C THR A 639 9.35 37.59 6.66
N ASP A 640 9.32 37.48 7.99
CA ASP A 640 8.10 37.20 8.75
C ASP A 640 7.12 38.36 8.62
N LEU A 641 5.84 38.06 8.32
CA LEU A 641 4.79 39.07 8.14
C LEU A 641 4.63 39.99 9.37
N ASN A 642 4.89 39.50 10.58
CA ASN A 642 4.84 40.31 11.81
C ASN A 642 5.91 41.41 11.85
N ASP A 643 7.04 41.20 11.19
CA ASP A 643 8.15 42.15 11.14
C ASP A 643 8.00 43.20 10.02
N VAL A 644 7.09 42.99 9.06
CA VAL A 644 6.86 43.93 7.95
C VAL A 644 6.07 45.17 8.42
N PRO A 645 6.56 46.42 8.25
CA PRO A 645 5.78 47.60 8.59
C PRO A 645 4.46 47.69 7.79
N LEU A 646 3.31 47.98 8.42
CA LEU A 646 2.00 48.06 7.73
C LEU A 646 1.96 49.08 6.58
N ALA A 647 2.86 50.06 6.59
CA ALA A 647 2.99 51.06 5.52
C ALA A 647 3.68 50.51 4.26
N ASN A 648 4.42 49.40 4.37
CA ASN A 648 5.11 48.74 3.26
C ASN A 648 4.23 47.68 2.57
N LEU A 649 3.10 47.30 3.19
CA LEU A 649 2.09 46.43 2.61
C LEU A 649 1.21 47.23 1.64
N THR A 650 1.69 47.43 0.42
CA THR A 650 1.06 48.26 -0.64
C THR A 650 0.95 47.49 -1.94
N CYS A 651 -0.12 47.72 -2.71
CA CYS A 651 -0.29 47.16 -4.04
C CYS A 651 0.21 48.11 -5.13
N ASP A 652 0.74 47.55 -6.23
CA ASP A 652 1.27 48.33 -7.36
C ASP A 652 0.14 48.72 -8.35
N CYS A 653 -0.77 49.58 -7.91
CA CYS A 653 -1.78 50.16 -8.81
C CYS A 653 -2.31 51.53 -8.37
N GLN A 654 -2.92 52.23 -9.33
CA GLN A 654 -3.45 53.58 -9.11
C GLN A 654 -4.75 53.57 -8.29
N HIS A 655 -5.59 52.55 -8.47
CA HIS A 655 -6.86 52.37 -7.78
C HIS A 655 -7.11 50.89 -7.48
N GLU A 656 -7.47 50.60 -6.22
CA GLU A 656 -7.84 49.26 -5.77
C GLU A 656 -9.32 49.01 -6.08
N GLU A 657 -9.63 47.91 -6.75
CA GLU A 657 -10.96 47.55 -7.25
C GLU A 657 -11.24 46.05 -7.13
N ALA A 658 -12.52 45.71 -7.01
CA ALA A 658 -12.96 44.31 -7.03
C ALA A 658 -12.74 43.68 -8.42
N PRO A 659 -12.57 42.35 -8.50
CA PRO A 659 -12.35 41.69 -9.77
C PRO A 659 -13.57 41.81 -10.69
N SER A 660 -13.31 41.72 -11.98
CA SER A 660 -14.28 41.69 -13.07
C SER A 660 -13.90 40.56 -14.02
N ILE A 661 -14.92 39.89 -14.56
CA ILE A 661 -14.75 38.70 -15.41
C ILE A 661 -15.40 38.93 -16.76
N ASP A 662 -14.63 38.68 -17.82
CA ASP A 662 -15.10 38.65 -19.21
C ASP A 662 -14.96 37.23 -19.78
N THR A 663 -16.10 36.60 -20.09
CA THR A 663 -16.18 35.26 -20.70
C THR A 663 -16.46 35.30 -22.20
N SER A 664 -16.37 36.48 -22.82
CA SER A 664 -16.65 36.63 -24.25
C SER A 664 -15.74 35.78 -25.12
N GLY A 665 -16.34 35.11 -26.10
CA GLY A 665 -15.63 34.21 -27.01
C GLY A 665 -15.26 32.85 -26.42
N SER A 666 -15.91 32.42 -25.33
CA SER A 666 -15.94 31.02 -24.88
C SER A 666 -16.75 30.14 -25.84
N ASP A 667 -16.36 28.88 -25.97
CA ASP A 667 -17.15 27.90 -26.69
C ASP A 667 -18.42 27.57 -25.91
N THR A 668 -19.57 27.65 -26.56
CA THR A 668 -20.89 27.32 -25.97
C THR A 668 -21.46 26.01 -26.50
N SER A 669 -20.94 25.51 -27.62
CA SER A 669 -21.31 24.25 -28.24
C SER A 669 -20.12 23.65 -28.98
N VAL A 670 -19.85 22.38 -28.71
CA VAL A 670 -18.73 21.61 -29.27
C VAL A 670 -19.19 20.18 -29.55
N HIS A 671 -18.58 19.50 -30.51
CA HIS A 671 -18.87 18.08 -30.72
C HIS A 671 -18.10 17.20 -29.74
N GLU A 672 -18.60 16.01 -29.48
CA GLU A 672 -17.86 14.99 -28.72
C GLU A 672 -16.46 14.73 -29.29
N GLY A 673 -15.48 14.59 -28.41
CA GLY A 673 -14.06 14.38 -28.71
C GLY A 673 -13.31 15.61 -29.23
N GLN A 674 -13.96 16.78 -29.33
CA GLN A 674 -13.28 18.05 -29.64
C GLN A 674 -12.69 18.70 -28.39
N ILE A 675 -11.89 19.74 -28.58
CA ILE A 675 -11.38 20.58 -27.50
C ILE A 675 -12.38 21.71 -27.28
N ALA A 676 -12.81 21.94 -26.04
CA ALA A 676 -13.58 23.13 -25.65
C ALA A 676 -12.71 24.12 -24.89
N MET A 677 -12.81 25.40 -25.24
CA MET A 677 -12.11 26.51 -24.56
C MET A 677 -13.13 27.45 -23.90
N LEU A 678 -13.24 27.36 -22.58
CA LEU A 678 -14.09 28.25 -21.78
C LEU A 678 -13.22 29.40 -21.27
N LYS A 679 -13.32 30.56 -21.90
CA LYS A 679 -12.51 31.74 -21.59
C LYS A 679 -13.03 32.42 -20.32
N CYS A 680 -12.12 32.80 -19.45
CA CYS A 680 -12.40 33.67 -18.31
C CYS A 680 -11.27 34.67 -18.15
N LYS A 681 -11.38 35.82 -18.82
CA LYS A 681 -10.41 36.90 -18.67
C LYS A 681 -10.74 37.69 -17.41
N ILE A 682 -9.80 37.74 -16.48
CA ILE A 682 -9.97 38.39 -15.18
C ILE A 682 -9.22 39.72 -15.19
N SER A 683 -9.84 40.75 -14.63
CA SER A 683 -9.22 42.05 -14.40
C SER A 683 -9.60 42.60 -13.03
N GLY A 684 -8.68 43.29 -12.38
CA GLY A 684 -8.88 43.95 -11.09
C GLY A 684 -7.52 44.29 -10.49
N CYS A 685 -7.49 45.21 -9.54
CA CYS A 685 -6.30 45.45 -8.75
C CYS A 685 -6.61 45.41 -7.25
N PRO A 686 -5.86 44.67 -6.45
CA PRO A 686 -4.77 43.75 -6.82
C PRO A 686 -5.27 42.53 -7.58
N GLU A 687 -4.32 41.79 -8.14
CA GLU A 687 -4.58 40.57 -8.89
C GLU A 687 -5.42 39.60 -8.04
N ALA A 688 -6.40 38.97 -8.70
CA ALA A 688 -7.37 38.12 -8.06
C ALA A 688 -7.02 36.65 -8.28
N GLU A 689 -7.17 35.86 -7.22
CA GLU A 689 -7.14 34.40 -7.32
C GLU A 689 -8.41 33.90 -8.02
N PHE A 690 -8.29 32.82 -8.78
CA PHE A 690 -9.42 32.31 -9.55
C PHE A 690 -9.45 30.80 -9.66
N PHE A 691 -10.65 30.29 -9.91
CA PHE A 691 -10.92 28.88 -10.11
C PHE A 691 -12.21 28.70 -10.90
N TRP A 692 -12.39 27.50 -11.44
CA TRP A 692 -13.59 27.05 -12.11
C TRP A 692 -14.35 26.05 -11.24
N THR A 693 -15.67 26.11 -11.28
CA THR A 693 -16.56 25.06 -10.76
C THR A 693 -17.23 24.37 -11.95
N THR A 694 -17.08 23.05 -12.01
CA THR A 694 -17.68 22.18 -13.03
C THR A 694 -19.16 21.94 -12.75
N PRO A 695 -19.94 21.40 -13.72
CA PRO A 695 -21.35 21.05 -13.52
C PRO A 695 -21.58 20.03 -12.38
N THR A 696 -20.60 19.16 -12.11
CA THR A 696 -20.66 18.18 -11.01
C THR A 696 -20.31 18.78 -9.65
N GLY A 697 -19.93 20.06 -9.59
CA GLY A 697 -19.51 20.75 -8.38
C GLY A 697 -18.02 20.60 -8.05
N ALA A 698 -17.25 19.81 -8.82
CA ALA A 698 -15.80 19.75 -8.67
C ALA A 698 -15.16 21.11 -8.98
N MET A 699 -14.13 21.48 -8.22
CA MET A 699 -13.43 22.76 -8.38
C MET A 699 -12.05 22.55 -9.02
N LEU A 700 -11.69 23.41 -9.96
CA LEU A 700 -10.47 23.31 -10.76
C LEU A 700 -9.73 24.65 -10.73
N ALA A 701 -8.44 24.62 -10.47
CA ALA A 701 -7.56 25.77 -10.59
C ALA A 701 -6.32 25.41 -11.41
N VAL A 702 -5.45 26.41 -11.61
CA VAL A 702 -4.16 26.21 -12.29
C VAL A 702 -3.39 25.14 -11.51
N GLU A 703 -2.83 24.16 -12.22
CA GLU A 703 -2.08 23.01 -11.66
C GLU A 703 -2.90 22.04 -10.80
N SER A 704 -4.24 22.07 -10.82
CA SER A 704 -5.06 21.11 -10.05
C SER A 704 -5.04 19.66 -10.55
N GLY A 705 -4.39 19.36 -11.67
CA GLY A 705 -4.11 17.98 -12.10
C GLY A 705 -5.32 17.12 -12.52
N PHE A 706 -6.43 17.71 -12.96
CA PHE A 706 -7.64 16.97 -13.30
C PHE A 706 -7.57 16.26 -14.67
N PRO A 707 -8.02 14.99 -14.81
CA PRO A 707 -8.01 14.29 -16.08
C PRO A 707 -8.89 15.00 -17.13
N ARG A 708 -8.35 15.21 -18.35
CA ARG A 708 -9.00 15.88 -19.51
C ARG A 708 -9.33 17.37 -19.35
N MET A 709 -9.11 17.99 -18.19
CA MET A 709 -9.48 19.39 -17.93
C MET A 709 -8.31 20.16 -17.31
N GLU A 710 -7.90 21.25 -17.96
CA GLU A 710 -6.77 22.08 -17.53
C GLU A 710 -7.17 23.55 -17.45
N VAL A 711 -6.84 24.22 -16.34
CA VAL A 711 -7.00 25.67 -16.20
C VAL A 711 -5.68 26.36 -16.51
N LEU A 712 -5.67 27.20 -17.54
CA LEU A 712 -4.51 27.98 -17.94
C LEU A 712 -4.32 29.20 -17.03
N GLY A 713 -3.08 29.69 -16.90
CA GLY A 713 -2.78 30.94 -16.18
C GLY A 713 -3.48 32.20 -16.72
N SER A 714 -4.05 32.12 -17.93
CA SER A 714 -4.90 33.18 -18.50
C SER A 714 -6.33 33.20 -17.93
N GLY A 715 -6.70 32.22 -17.09
CA GLY A 715 -8.06 31.99 -16.59
C GLY A 715 -8.91 31.07 -17.48
N THR A 716 -8.44 30.69 -18.66
CA THR A 716 -9.20 29.84 -19.59
C THR A 716 -9.18 28.37 -19.14
N LEU A 717 -10.35 27.74 -19.04
CA LEU A 717 -10.51 26.31 -18.84
C LEU A 717 -10.54 25.60 -20.20
N VAL A 718 -9.68 24.60 -20.37
CA VAL A 718 -9.56 23.78 -21.57
C VAL A 718 -10.01 22.36 -21.25
N VAL A 719 -11.06 21.89 -21.94
CA VAL A 719 -11.47 20.49 -21.93
C VAL A 719 -10.86 19.83 -23.16
N THR A 720 -9.88 18.94 -22.98
CA THR A 720 -9.04 18.41 -24.08
C THR A 720 -9.73 17.33 -24.92
N GLU A 721 -10.72 16.64 -24.36
CA GLU A 721 -11.53 15.63 -25.03
C GLU A 721 -12.93 15.67 -24.44
N THR A 722 -13.85 16.40 -25.09
CA THR A 722 -15.22 16.60 -24.60
C THR A 722 -16.06 15.33 -24.69
N ARG A 723 -16.91 15.10 -23.70
CA ARG A 723 -17.89 14.01 -23.61
C ARG A 723 -19.27 14.57 -23.29
N GLU A 724 -20.32 13.78 -23.53
CA GLU A 724 -21.70 14.19 -23.18
C GLU A 724 -21.82 14.61 -21.70
N GLU A 725 -21.14 13.87 -20.80
CA GLU A 725 -21.07 14.14 -19.35
C GLU A 725 -20.45 15.49 -18.99
N ASP A 726 -19.70 16.12 -19.91
CA ASP A 726 -19.12 17.45 -19.71
C ASP A 726 -20.13 18.56 -20.04
N THR A 727 -21.34 18.23 -20.53
CA THR A 727 -22.41 19.21 -20.75
C THR A 727 -22.88 19.80 -19.42
N GLY A 728 -22.95 21.12 -19.35
CA GLY A 728 -23.53 21.81 -18.21
C GLY A 728 -23.03 23.24 -18.06
N VAL A 729 -23.24 23.79 -16.86
CA VAL A 729 -22.86 25.16 -16.53
C VAL A 729 -21.55 25.14 -15.75
N TYR A 730 -20.54 25.75 -16.33
CA TYR A 730 -19.24 25.99 -15.70
C TYR A 730 -19.22 27.41 -15.12
N THR A 731 -18.71 27.57 -13.91
CA THR A 731 -18.64 28.88 -13.25
C THR A 731 -17.20 29.28 -13.02
N CYS A 732 -16.76 30.38 -13.63
CA CYS A 732 -15.49 31.01 -13.29
C CYS A 732 -15.70 31.97 -12.12
N THR A 733 -14.89 31.81 -11.07
CA THR A 733 -14.92 32.66 -9.87
C THR A 733 -13.56 33.31 -9.69
N ALA A 734 -13.55 34.63 -9.43
CA ALA A 734 -12.34 35.39 -9.13
C ALA A 734 -12.52 36.19 -7.83
N VAL A 735 -11.50 36.20 -6.97
CA VAL A 735 -11.53 36.75 -5.61
C VAL A 735 -10.25 37.51 -5.30
N ASN A 736 -10.39 38.75 -4.82
CA ASN A 736 -9.32 39.50 -4.15
C ASN A 736 -9.90 40.10 -2.85
N TYR A 737 -9.07 40.77 -2.04
CA TYR A 737 -9.56 41.36 -0.78
C TYR A 737 -10.61 42.50 -0.96
N ARG A 738 -10.81 43.02 -2.18
CA ARG A 738 -11.83 44.04 -2.49
C ARG A 738 -13.18 43.43 -2.86
N GLY A 739 -13.24 42.18 -3.30
CA GLY A 739 -14.50 41.49 -3.56
C GLY A 739 -14.37 40.22 -4.41
N LYS A 740 -15.53 39.71 -4.80
CA LYS A 740 -15.71 38.47 -5.57
C LYS A 740 -16.54 38.73 -6.83
N ALA A 741 -16.12 38.15 -7.95
CA ALA A 741 -16.88 38.09 -9.18
C ALA A 741 -17.11 36.63 -9.60
N ARG A 742 -18.29 36.36 -10.17
CA ARG A 742 -18.63 35.05 -10.75
C ARG A 742 -19.22 35.24 -12.14
N LYS A 743 -18.87 34.36 -13.08
CA LYS A 743 -19.46 34.34 -14.42
C LYS A 743 -19.66 32.91 -14.90
N GLU A 744 -20.85 32.63 -15.37
CA GLU A 744 -21.22 31.31 -15.89
C GLU A 744 -20.98 31.22 -17.41
N VAL A 745 -20.56 30.03 -17.83
CA VAL A 745 -20.43 29.62 -19.23
C VAL A 745 -21.14 28.28 -19.37
N ALA A 746 -22.19 28.25 -20.18
CA ALA A 746 -22.88 27.02 -20.52
C ALA A 746 -22.16 26.35 -21.69
N LEU A 747 -21.73 25.11 -21.51
CA LEU A 747 -21.17 24.26 -22.55
C LEU A 747 -22.18 23.16 -22.86
N HIS A 748 -22.53 23.02 -24.14
CA HIS A 748 -23.34 21.92 -24.62
C HIS A 748 -22.48 21.05 -25.54
N VAL A 749 -22.16 19.83 -25.10
CA VAL A 749 -21.46 18.86 -25.93
C VAL A 749 -22.50 18.14 -26.77
N VAL A 750 -22.43 18.35 -28.07
CA VAL A 750 -23.37 17.74 -28.99
C VAL A 750 -22.80 16.40 -29.42
N ASP A 751 -23.49 15.34 -29.03
CA ASP A 751 -23.29 14.01 -29.59
C ASP A 751 -23.37 14.13 -31.11
N CYS A 752 -22.39 13.53 -31.80
CA CYS A 752 -22.33 13.49 -33.26
C CYS A 752 -23.64 12.94 -33.88
N CYS A 753 -24.44 12.17 -33.12
CA CYS A 753 -25.76 11.67 -33.55
C CYS A 753 -26.91 12.69 -33.48
N SER A 754 -26.80 13.76 -32.68
CA SER A 754 -27.96 14.60 -32.31
C SER A 754 -28.21 15.79 -33.23
N TRP A 755 -27.27 16.16 -34.12
CA TRP A 755 -27.47 17.26 -35.08
C TRP A 755 -28.33 16.90 -36.29
N PHE A 756 -28.62 15.61 -36.54
CA PHE A 756 -29.40 15.17 -37.69
C PHE A 756 -30.90 15.02 -37.43
N LEU A 757 -31.38 15.28 -36.21
CA LEU A 757 -32.81 15.22 -35.86
C LEU A 757 -33.56 16.56 -36.03
N GLY A 758 -32.86 17.62 -36.49
CA GLY A 758 -33.41 18.97 -36.71
C GLY A 758 -33.96 19.20 -38.12
N GLY A 759 -34.76 18.28 -38.66
CA GLY A 759 -35.41 18.44 -39.96
C GLY A 759 -36.11 17.16 -40.42
N GLU A 760 -37.40 17.03 -40.10
CA GLU A 760 -38.31 15.92 -40.44
C GLU A 760 -37.84 14.52 -40.00
N GLU A 761 -38.55 13.98 -39.01
CA GLU A 761 -38.48 12.60 -38.48
C GLU A 761 -38.03 11.54 -39.51
N PHE A 762 -36.76 11.13 -39.43
CA PHE A 762 -36.35 9.76 -39.67
C PHE A 762 -35.48 9.31 -38.50
N TYR A 763 -36.14 8.71 -37.52
CA TYR A 763 -35.53 8.07 -36.37
C TYR A 763 -34.56 6.97 -36.82
N TYR A 764 -33.33 6.99 -36.32
CA TYR A 764 -32.65 5.78 -35.87
C TYR A 764 -32.55 5.88 -34.35
N SER A 765 -33.68 5.72 -33.66
CA SER A 765 -33.66 5.37 -32.25
C SER A 765 -33.23 3.91 -32.14
N ASP A 766 -32.61 3.55 -31.00
CA ASP A 766 -32.42 2.16 -30.58
C ASP A 766 -33.72 1.32 -30.56
N HIS A 767 -34.90 1.92 -30.82
CA HIS A 767 -36.15 1.22 -31.08
C HIS A 767 -36.26 0.56 -32.47
N ASP A 768 -35.46 0.93 -33.47
CA ASP A 768 -35.49 0.28 -34.80
C ASP A 768 -34.61 -0.98 -34.89
N ARG A 769 -33.75 -1.23 -33.89
CA ARG A 769 -33.06 -2.53 -33.73
C ARG A 769 -34.00 -3.66 -33.32
N GLU A 770 -35.23 -3.34 -32.91
CA GLU A 770 -36.28 -4.32 -32.61
C GLU A 770 -37.08 -4.74 -33.86
N ASP A 771 -36.91 -4.08 -35.00
CA ASP A 771 -37.68 -4.37 -36.21
C ASP A 771 -37.02 -5.53 -37.01
N PRO A 772 -37.64 -6.73 -37.06
CA PRO A 772 -37.00 -7.93 -37.60
C PRO A 772 -36.56 -7.75 -39.06
N ILE A 773 -35.39 -8.30 -39.41
CA ILE A 773 -34.82 -8.22 -40.76
C ILE A 773 -35.85 -8.68 -41.79
N ASN A 774 -36.11 -7.85 -42.80
CA ASN A 774 -36.91 -8.28 -43.93
C ASN A 774 -36.06 -9.14 -44.88
N LEU A 775 -36.04 -10.46 -44.64
CA LEU A 775 -35.24 -11.43 -45.42
C LEU A 775 -35.42 -11.31 -46.93
N ARG A 776 -36.63 -10.95 -47.42
CA ARG A 776 -36.86 -10.75 -48.85
C ARG A 776 -36.17 -9.50 -49.38
N ARG A 777 -36.15 -8.40 -48.62
CA ARG A 777 -35.45 -7.17 -49.00
C ARG A 777 -33.94 -7.31 -48.83
N ALA A 778 -33.47 -7.95 -47.76
CA ALA A 778 -32.05 -8.29 -47.56
C ALA A 778 -31.50 -9.13 -48.72
N ARG A 779 -32.20 -10.21 -49.14
CA ARG A 779 -31.81 -11.02 -50.31
C ARG A 779 -31.76 -10.21 -51.61
N ARG A 780 -32.66 -9.23 -51.80
CA ARG A 780 -32.63 -8.35 -52.97
C ARG A 780 -31.45 -7.36 -52.92
N GLN A 781 -31.15 -6.79 -51.76
CA GLN A 781 -29.98 -5.92 -51.56
C GLN A 781 -28.68 -6.69 -51.81
N HIS A 782 -28.53 -7.89 -51.23
CA HIS A 782 -27.38 -8.76 -51.48
C HIS A 782 -27.27 -9.18 -52.96
N ALA A 783 -28.37 -9.58 -53.63
CA ALA A 783 -28.33 -9.91 -55.05
C ALA A 783 -27.96 -8.72 -55.94
N ARG A 784 -28.34 -7.49 -55.54
CA ARG A 784 -27.92 -6.25 -56.21
C ARG A 784 -26.43 -6.03 -56.01
N TYR A 785 -25.92 -6.17 -54.78
CA TYR A 785 -24.49 -6.06 -54.48
C TYR A 785 -23.65 -7.06 -55.31
N VAL A 786 -24.05 -8.34 -55.35
CA VAL A 786 -23.41 -9.37 -56.19
C VAL A 786 -23.41 -8.97 -57.67
N ARG A 787 -24.51 -8.42 -58.19
CA ARG A 787 -24.58 -7.93 -59.57
C ARG A 787 -23.62 -6.76 -59.78
N THR A 788 -23.59 -5.79 -58.88
CA THR A 788 -22.66 -4.65 -58.94
C THR A 788 -21.21 -5.12 -59.03
N LEU A 789 -20.80 -6.08 -58.19
CA LEU A 789 -19.45 -6.63 -58.24
C LEU A 789 -19.13 -7.29 -59.61
N ARG A 790 -20.08 -8.06 -60.17
CA ARG A 790 -19.93 -8.66 -61.52
C ARG A 790 -19.89 -7.62 -62.64
N ASP A 791 -20.70 -6.57 -62.54
CA ASP A 791 -20.73 -5.48 -63.52
C ASP A 791 -19.41 -4.68 -63.52
N LEU A 792 -18.68 -4.68 -62.40
CA LEU A 792 -17.31 -4.14 -62.28
C LEU A 792 -16.22 -5.11 -62.77
N GLY A 793 -16.63 -6.25 -63.36
CA GLY A 793 -15.73 -7.21 -63.99
C GLY A 793 -15.12 -8.24 -63.04
N LEU A 794 -15.64 -8.38 -61.80
CA LEU A 794 -15.15 -9.38 -60.85
C LEU A 794 -15.77 -10.75 -61.10
N ASP A 795 -14.99 -11.81 -60.89
CA ASP A 795 -15.49 -13.17 -60.79
C ASP A 795 -16.07 -13.42 -59.39
N VAL A 796 -17.40 -13.44 -59.28
CA VAL A 796 -18.09 -13.46 -57.99
C VAL A 796 -18.64 -14.85 -57.70
N THR A 797 -17.99 -15.53 -56.74
CA THR A 797 -18.49 -16.77 -56.11
C THR A 797 -19.38 -16.41 -54.93
N VAL A 798 -20.62 -16.89 -54.93
CA VAL A 798 -21.59 -16.64 -53.85
C VAL A 798 -21.64 -17.85 -52.94
N LEU A 799 -21.38 -17.65 -51.65
CA LEU A 799 -21.49 -18.68 -50.63
C LEU A 799 -22.96 -18.89 -50.20
N PRO A 800 -23.36 -20.13 -49.89
CA PRO A 800 -24.69 -20.40 -49.34
C PRO A 800 -24.81 -19.85 -47.91
N ALA A 801 -25.92 -19.16 -47.66
CA ALA A 801 -26.33 -18.70 -46.33
C ALA A 801 -26.55 -19.85 -45.34
N ASP A 802 -26.20 -19.67 -44.07
CA ASP A 802 -26.65 -20.56 -42.98
C ASP A 802 -28.02 -20.09 -42.48
N GLU A 803 -29.07 -20.73 -42.98
CA GLU A 803 -30.46 -20.40 -42.62
C GLU A 803 -30.80 -20.67 -41.13
N SER A 804 -29.87 -21.19 -40.33
CA SER A 804 -30.05 -21.39 -38.89
C SER A 804 -29.62 -20.20 -38.01
N THR A 805 -29.06 -19.12 -38.59
CA THR A 805 -28.67 -17.92 -37.85
C THR A 805 -29.68 -16.76 -38.01
N PRO A 806 -29.81 -15.85 -37.03
CA PRO A 806 -30.78 -14.73 -37.09
C PRO A 806 -30.53 -13.72 -38.22
N ASP A 807 -29.32 -13.71 -38.74
CA ASP A 807 -28.71 -12.81 -39.72
C ASP A 807 -28.36 -13.54 -41.04
N CYS A 808 -29.08 -14.64 -41.34
CA CYS A 808 -28.73 -15.59 -42.40
C CYS A 808 -28.45 -15.07 -43.82
N PRO A 809 -28.97 -13.93 -44.35
CA PRO A 809 -28.78 -13.62 -45.77
C PRO A 809 -27.37 -13.14 -46.19
N PHE A 810 -26.39 -13.01 -45.28
CA PHE A 810 -25.01 -12.62 -45.61
C PHE A 810 -23.97 -13.42 -44.80
N VAL A 811 -22.77 -13.56 -45.37
CA VAL A 811 -21.61 -14.23 -44.74
C VAL A 811 -20.68 -13.15 -44.16
N GLU A 812 -20.22 -13.32 -42.92
CA GLU A 812 -19.31 -12.40 -42.23
C GLU A 812 -17.87 -12.49 -42.73
N ASP A 813 -17.05 -11.53 -42.28
CA ASP A 813 -15.60 -11.43 -42.46
C ASP A 813 -14.82 -12.53 -41.72
N THR A 814 -14.95 -13.74 -42.21
CA THR A 814 -14.46 -14.98 -41.60
C THR A 814 -13.12 -15.46 -42.19
N CYS A 815 -12.58 -14.73 -43.16
CA CYS A 815 -11.27 -15.02 -43.72
C CYS A 815 -10.59 -13.77 -44.26
N VAL A 816 -9.26 -13.82 -44.33
CA VAL A 816 -8.41 -12.84 -45.00
C VAL A 816 -7.76 -13.54 -46.19
N VAL A 817 -7.86 -12.96 -47.38
CA VAL A 817 -7.30 -13.55 -48.60
C VAL A 817 -6.38 -12.54 -49.27
N VAL A 818 -5.15 -12.96 -49.58
CA VAL A 818 -4.17 -12.15 -50.31
C VAL A 818 -3.46 -13.04 -51.33
N GLY A 819 -3.58 -12.69 -52.61
CA GLY A 819 -3.01 -13.48 -53.70
C GLY A 819 -3.58 -14.89 -53.74
N ASN A 820 -2.72 -15.90 -53.68
CA ASN A 820 -3.11 -17.31 -53.70
C ASN A 820 -3.29 -17.94 -52.30
N ARG A 821 -3.15 -17.16 -51.22
CA ARG A 821 -3.23 -17.63 -49.82
C ARG A 821 -4.44 -17.06 -49.11
N ALA A 822 -5.07 -17.88 -48.28
CA ALA A 822 -6.20 -17.50 -47.45
C ALA A 822 -5.97 -17.93 -45.99
N LEU A 823 -6.34 -17.08 -45.04
CA LEU A 823 -6.42 -17.38 -43.62
C LEU A 823 -7.88 -17.37 -43.18
N VAL A 824 -8.43 -18.54 -42.84
CA VAL A 824 -9.72 -18.65 -42.15
C VAL A 824 -9.51 -18.23 -40.69
N THR A 825 -10.22 -17.18 -40.27
CA THR A 825 -10.06 -16.54 -38.96
C THR A 825 -10.72 -17.36 -37.84
N ARG A 826 -10.70 -16.84 -36.60
CA ARG A 826 -11.40 -17.44 -35.46
C ARG A 826 -12.13 -16.34 -34.69
N PRO A 827 -13.40 -16.09 -35.03
CA PRO A 827 -14.25 -15.15 -34.32
C PRO A 827 -14.39 -15.45 -32.83
N GLU A 828 -14.48 -14.42 -32.01
CA GLU A 828 -14.72 -14.54 -30.57
C GLU A 828 -16.11 -15.14 -30.30
N GLY A 829 -17.12 -14.64 -31.01
CA GLY A 829 -18.52 -15.10 -30.93
C GLY A 829 -18.71 -16.55 -31.38
N MET A 830 -19.48 -17.34 -30.61
CA MET A 830 -19.72 -18.76 -30.93
C MET A 830 -20.74 -19.00 -32.04
N ALA A 831 -21.63 -18.04 -32.33
CA ALA A 831 -22.76 -18.22 -33.23
C ALA A 831 -22.34 -18.55 -34.68
N ARG A 832 -21.24 -17.95 -35.18
CA ARG A 832 -20.84 -18.01 -36.59
C ARG A 832 -19.63 -18.90 -36.90
N ARG A 833 -19.03 -19.52 -35.88
CA ARG A 833 -17.93 -20.50 -36.07
C ARG A 833 -18.28 -21.69 -36.96
N LYS A 834 -19.58 -21.96 -37.16
CA LYS A 834 -20.07 -23.02 -38.05
C LYS A 834 -19.84 -22.70 -39.52
N GLU A 835 -19.89 -21.43 -39.91
CA GLU A 835 -19.71 -20.99 -41.30
C GLU A 835 -18.28 -21.21 -41.78
N LEU A 836 -17.29 -21.15 -40.88
CA LEU A 836 -15.86 -21.28 -41.19
C LEU A 836 -15.52 -22.55 -42.01
N ASN A 837 -16.23 -23.65 -41.79
CA ASN A 837 -16.00 -24.90 -42.53
C ASN A 837 -16.45 -24.78 -44.00
N SER A 838 -17.57 -24.11 -44.24
CA SER A 838 -18.11 -23.86 -45.58
C SER A 838 -17.19 -22.92 -46.37
N ILE A 839 -16.69 -21.87 -45.71
CA ILE A 839 -15.71 -20.93 -46.27
C ILE A 839 -14.40 -21.65 -46.60
N GLU A 840 -13.85 -22.42 -45.66
CA GLU A 840 -12.61 -23.20 -45.90
C GLU A 840 -12.75 -24.13 -47.12
N THR A 841 -13.90 -24.80 -47.25
CA THR A 841 -14.17 -25.71 -48.37
C THR A 841 -14.25 -24.96 -49.69
N CYS A 842 -14.95 -23.82 -49.72
CA CYS A 842 -15.08 -23.01 -50.93
C CYS A 842 -13.73 -22.44 -51.39
N LEU A 843 -12.95 -21.86 -50.47
CA LEU A 843 -11.63 -21.29 -50.78
C LEU A 843 -10.69 -22.36 -51.36
N ARG A 844 -10.70 -23.58 -50.82
CA ARG A 844 -9.94 -24.71 -51.39
C ARG A 844 -10.44 -25.11 -52.78
N SER A 845 -11.75 -25.07 -53.03
CA SER A 845 -12.30 -25.39 -54.36
C SER A 845 -11.93 -24.34 -55.43
N LEU A 846 -11.68 -23.10 -55.01
CA LEU A 846 -11.15 -22.03 -55.85
C LEU A 846 -9.63 -22.16 -56.10
N GLY A 847 -8.99 -23.18 -55.53
CA GLY A 847 -7.56 -23.45 -55.72
C GLY A 847 -6.62 -22.68 -54.80
N LEU A 848 -7.15 -22.02 -53.75
CA LEU A 848 -6.33 -21.26 -52.80
C LEU A 848 -5.62 -22.16 -51.80
N GLU A 849 -4.45 -21.71 -51.35
CA GLU A 849 -3.75 -22.28 -50.20
C GLU A 849 -4.42 -21.77 -48.91
N VAL A 850 -5.20 -22.64 -48.26
CA VAL A 850 -6.01 -22.25 -47.09
C VAL A 850 -5.37 -22.68 -45.77
N HIS A 851 -5.08 -21.69 -44.94
CA HIS A 851 -4.66 -21.78 -43.53
C HIS A 851 -5.84 -21.50 -42.61
N ARG A 852 -5.78 -21.98 -41.36
CA ARG A 852 -6.86 -21.78 -40.38
C ARG A 852 -6.32 -21.58 -38.97
N ILE A 853 -6.86 -20.60 -38.25
CA ILE A 853 -6.58 -20.39 -36.83
C ILE A 853 -7.22 -21.53 -36.02
N ARG A 854 -6.40 -22.47 -35.54
CA ARG A 854 -6.84 -23.60 -34.69
C ARG A 854 -6.56 -23.41 -33.19
N ASN A 855 -5.73 -22.44 -32.84
CA ASN A 855 -5.36 -22.19 -31.45
C ASN A 855 -6.56 -21.61 -30.67
N MET A 856 -6.93 -22.26 -29.56
CA MET A 856 -8.10 -21.87 -28.76
C MET A 856 -7.91 -20.56 -27.98
N GLY A 857 -6.68 -20.09 -27.80
CA GLY A 857 -6.36 -18.79 -27.20
C GLY A 857 -6.18 -17.66 -28.22
N ALA A 858 -6.22 -17.95 -29.53
CA ALA A 858 -6.08 -16.93 -30.57
C ALA A 858 -7.47 -16.52 -31.10
N THR A 859 -7.75 -15.22 -31.12
CA THR A 859 -8.97 -14.64 -31.72
C THR A 859 -8.58 -13.62 -32.77
N LEU A 860 -9.30 -13.61 -33.88
CA LEU A 860 -9.13 -12.67 -34.97
C LEU A 860 -10.45 -12.57 -35.73
N GLU A 861 -10.96 -11.36 -35.89
CA GLU A 861 -12.11 -11.03 -36.74
C GLU A 861 -11.61 -10.45 -38.07
N GLY A 862 -12.19 -10.83 -39.20
CA GLY A 862 -11.78 -10.25 -40.48
C GLY A 862 -12.22 -8.79 -40.63
N GLY A 863 -13.25 -8.36 -39.89
CA GLY A 863 -13.69 -6.96 -39.78
C GLY A 863 -12.64 -6.06 -39.14
N ASP A 864 -11.68 -6.63 -38.42
CA ASP A 864 -10.53 -5.92 -37.86
C ASP A 864 -9.37 -5.78 -38.83
N VAL A 865 -9.38 -6.45 -39.98
CA VAL A 865 -8.22 -6.52 -40.88
C VAL A 865 -8.41 -5.62 -42.10
N VAL A 866 -7.51 -4.65 -42.24
CA VAL A 866 -7.41 -3.77 -43.41
C VAL A 866 -6.09 -4.07 -44.13
N PHE A 867 -6.17 -4.60 -45.35
CA PHE A 867 -5.01 -4.80 -46.22
C PHE A 867 -4.90 -3.69 -47.25
N THR A 868 -3.76 -3.02 -47.33
CA THR A 868 -3.56 -1.86 -48.21
C THR A 868 -2.95 -2.23 -49.58
N GLY A 869 -2.62 -3.51 -49.79
CA GLY A 869 -1.79 -3.97 -50.90
C GLY A 869 -0.30 -4.09 -50.55
N THR A 870 0.15 -3.43 -49.47
CA THR A 870 1.56 -3.44 -49.03
C THR A 870 1.77 -3.89 -47.59
N GLU A 871 0.74 -3.79 -46.76
CA GLU A 871 0.79 -4.11 -45.32
C GLU A 871 -0.63 -4.34 -44.78
N PHE A 872 -0.70 -4.91 -43.57
CA PHE A 872 -1.93 -5.08 -42.82
C PHE A 872 -1.98 -4.12 -41.63
N PHE A 873 -3.14 -3.49 -41.44
CA PHE A 873 -3.54 -2.89 -40.18
C PHE A 873 -4.59 -3.79 -39.54
N VAL A 874 -4.46 -4.02 -38.23
CA VAL A 874 -5.34 -4.94 -37.49
C VAL A 874 -5.81 -4.31 -36.19
N GLY A 875 -7.11 -4.35 -35.93
CA GLY A 875 -7.68 -3.95 -34.64
C GLY A 875 -7.13 -4.80 -33.50
N ASP A 876 -6.68 -4.14 -32.43
CA ASP A 876 -6.27 -4.76 -31.16
C ASP A 876 -7.37 -4.50 -30.13
N SER A 877 -8.17 -5.54 -29.91
CA SER A 877 -9.40 -5.51 -29.10
C SER A 877 -9.61 -6.86 -28.41
N THR A 878 -10.70 -7.00 -27.63
CA THR A 878 -11.08 -8.31 -27.08
C THR A 878 -11.40 -9.34 -28.17
N GLN A 879 -11.88 -8.88 -29.33
CA GLN A 879 -12.30 -9.74 -30.44
C GLN A 879 -11.12 -10.19 -31.32
N SER A 880 -10.09 -9.35 -31.44
CA SER A 880 -8.87 -9.64 -32.21
C SER A 880 -7.64 -9.44 -31.34
N ASN A 881 -7.09 -10.54 -30.82
CA ASN A 881 -5.99 -10.49 -29.86
C ASN A 881 -4.61 -10.66 -30.50
N TRP A 882 -3.57 -10.33 -29.73
CA TRP A 882 -2.17 -10.39 -30.16
C TRP A 882 -1.74 -11.76 -30.74
N LEU A 883 -2.32 -12.86 -30.26
CA LEU A 883 -1.98 -14.20 -30.75
C LEU A 883 -2.61 -14.47 -32.12
N GLY A 884 -3.81 -13.94 -32.38
CA GLY A 884 -4.43 -13.90 -33.70
C GLY A 884 -3.61 -13.07 -34.70
N HIS A 885 -3.17 -11.87 -34.29
CA HIS A 885 -2.30 -11.01 -35.11
C HIS A 885 -1.01 -11.73 -35.50
N ARG A 886 -0.39 -12.46 -34.57
CA ARG A 886 0.83 -13.23 -34.84
C ARG A 886 0.61 -14.35 -35.85
N ILE A 887 -0.55 -14.99 -35.85
CA ILE A 887 -0.90 -16.02 -36.82
C ILE A 887 -1.17 -15.38 -38.20
N LEU A 888 -1.80 -14.21 -38.25
CA LEU A 888 -1.93 -13.43 -39.50
C LEU A 888 -0.55 -13.13 -40.09
N ALA A 889 0.35 -12.57 -39.29
CA ALA A 889 1.73 -12.28 -39.71
C ALA A 889 2.50 -13.53 -40.16
N ALA A 890 2.30 -14.67 -39.50
CA ALA A 890 2.93 -15.94 -39.89
C ALA A 890 2.37 -16.53 -41.19
N THR A 891 1.09 -16.27 -41.50
CA THR A 891 0.44 -16.75 -42.73
C THR A 891 0.87 -15.92 -43.95
N PHE A 892 1.08 -14.62 -43.74
CA PHE A 892 1.45 -13.65 -44.75
C PHE A 892 2.78 -12.93 -44.40
N PRO A 893 3.91 -13.66 -44.31
CA PRO A 893 5.19 -13.11 -43.85
C PRO A 893 5.76 -12.01 -44.76
N GLU A 894 5.26 -11.86 -45.97
CA GLU A 894 5.67 -10.84 -46.94
C GLU A 894 5.15 -9.44 -46.59
N TYR A 895 4.11 -9.35 -45.76
CA TYR A 895 3.43 -8.11 -45.47
C TYR A 895 3.53 -7.80 -43.97
N PRO A 896 4.02 -6.61 -43.59
CA PRO A 896 4.01 -6.16 -42.21
C PRO A 896 2.60 -6.14 -41.61
N VAL A 897 2.48 -6.39 -40.30
CA VAL A 897 1.22 -6.35 -39.56
C VAL A 897 1.32 -5.31 -38.43
N HIS A 898 0.41 -4.35 -38.42
CA HIS A 898 0.40 -3.23 -37.49
C HIS A 898 -0.88 -3.24 -36.65
N ALA A 899 -0.74 -3.47 -35.35
CA ALA A 899 -1.85 -3.43 -34.40
C ALA A 899 -2.29 -1.99 -34.09
N ILE A 900 -3.60 -1.75 -34.13
CA ILE A 900 -4.26 -0.48 -33.81
C ILE A 900 -5.19 -0.72 -32.61
N PRO A 901 -4.93 -0.11 -31.44
CA PRO A 901 -5.81 -0.26 -30.27
C PRO A 901 -7.22 0.22 -30.58
N LEU A 902 -8.22 -0.59 -30.23
CA LEU A 902 -9.65 -0.25 -30.34
C LEU A 902 -10.31 -0.47 -28.98
N TYR A 903 -11.18 0.47 -28.60
CA TYR A 903 -11.90 0.47 -27.33
C TYR A 903 -13.40 0.63 -27.59
N PRO A 904 -14.28 0.13 -26.70
CA PRO A 904 -15.72 0.33 -26.84
C PRO A 904 -16.08 1.82 -26.97
N PRO A 905 -17.12 2.18 -27.74
CA PRO A 905 -18.10 1.31 -28.41
C PRO A 905 -17.64 0.67 -29.74
N GLU A 906 -16.45 0.99 -30.26
CA GLU A 906 -15.95 0.51 -31.54
C GLU A 906 -15.27 -0.86 -31.41
N PHE A 907 -15.84 -1.85 -32.08
CA PHE A 907 -15.37 -3.23 -31.99
C PHE A 907 -14.56 -3.71 -33.19
N HIS A 908 -14.68 -3.05 -34.36
CA HIS A 908 -14.03 -3.44 -35.61
C HIS A 908 -13.28 -2.30 -36.29
N LEU A 909 -12.03 -2.55 -36.70
CA LEU A 909 -11.21 -1.54 -37.37
C LEU A 909 -11.83 -0.99 -38.65
N LYS A 910 -12.50 -1.82 -39.47
CA LYS A 910 -13.12 -1.36 -40.73
C LYS A 910 -14.24 -0.33 -40.53
N GLY A 911 -14.88 -0.29 -39.35
CA GLY A 911 -15.83 0.77 -38.99
C GLY A 911 -15.16 2.11 -38.70
N VAL A 912 -13.84 2.11 -38.50
CA VAL A 912 -13.03 3.28 -38.09
C VAL A 912 -12.09 3.72 -39.21
N ALA A 913 -11.54 2.79 -39.98
CA ALA A 913 -10.58 3.02 -41.06
C ALA A 913 -10.76 2.01 -42.21
N CYS A 914 -10.82 2.46 -43.46
CA CYS A 914 -10.87 1.60 -44.66
C CYS A 914 -10.08 2.20 -45.83
N CYS A 915 -9.69 1.36 -46.79
CA CYS A 915 -9.01 1.82 -48.00
C CYS A 915 -10.01 2.35 -49.04
N ALA A 916 -10.02 3.68 -49.24
CA ALA A 916 -10.93 4.33 -50.19
C ALA A 916 -10.35 4.47 -51.61
N ALA A 917 -9.02 4.47 -51.74
CA ALA A 917 -8.30 4.42 -53.00
C ALA A 917 -6.84 4.00 -52.74
N PRO A 918 -6.03 3.68 -53.77
CA PRO A 918 -4.61 3.40 -53.58
C PRO A 918 -3.92 4.58 -52.89
N GLY A 919 -3.38 4.34 -51.70
CA GLY A 919 -2.73 5.37 -50.88
C GLY A 919 -3.68 6.31 -50.12
N VAL A 920 -5.01 6.08 -50.12
CA VAL A 920 -6.00 6.91 -49.42
C VAL A 920 -6.77 6.07 -48.41
N ILE A 921 -6.75 6.48 -47.15
CA ILE A 921 -7.47 5.82 -46.05
C ILE A 921 -8.64 6.70 -45.63
N ALA A 922 -9.87 6.22 -45.81
CA ALA A 922 -11.05 6.81 -45.20
C ALA A 922 -11.02 6.59 -43.70
N LEU A 923 -11.36 7.62 -42.91
CA LEU A 923 -11.29 7.61 -41.46
C LEU A 923 -12.53 8.27 -40.86
N ALA A 924 -13.08 7.67 -39.81
CA ALA A 924 -14.16 8.27 -39.03
C ALA A 924 -13.66 9.56 -38.35
N GLN A 925 -14.46 10.63 -38.36
CA GLN A 925 -14.10 11.89 -37.71
C GLN A 925 -14.33 11.87 -36.18
N ASN A 926 -13.99 10.77 -35.50
CA ASN A 926 -14.10 10.58 -34.05
C ASN A 926 -12.74 10.25 -33.40
N SER A 927 -12.73 9.98 -32.10
CA SER A 927 -11.52 9.64 -31.34
C SER A 927 -10.86 8.35 -31.85
N ALA A 928 -11.65 7.32 -32.16
CA ALA A 928 -11.18 6.05 -32.73
C ALA A 928 -10.47 6.27 -34.07
N GLY A 929 -11.03 7.09 -34.97
CA GLY A 929 -10.40 7.42 -36.27
C GLY A 929 -9.11 8.21 -36.12
N ARG A 930 -9.04 9.14 -35.17
CA ARG A 930 -7.80 9.87 -34.84
C ARG A 930 -6.70 8.95 -34.31
N LEU A 931 -7.05 8.01 -33.44
CA LEU A 931 -6.13 7.01 -32.91
C LEU A 931 -5.61 6.09 -34.02
N ALA A 932 -6.53 5.55 -34.84
CA ALA A 932 -6.18 4.71 -35.97
C ALA A 932 -5.23 5.44 -36.94
N TRP A 933 -5.53 6.70 -37.25
CA TRP A 933 -4.69 7.51 -38.13
C TRP A 933 -3.29 7.76 -37.56
N ASP A 934 -3.15 8.02 -36.26
CA ASP A 934 -1.84 8.24 -35.66
C ASP A 934 -0.96 6.99 -35.75
N VAL A 935 -1.55 5.80 -35.56
CA VAL A 935 -0.84 4.53 -35.75
C VAL A 935 -0.47 4.30 -37.22
N ILE A 936 -1.42 4.47 -38.15
CA ILE A 936 -1.20 4.30 -39.59
C ILE A 936 -0.08 5.22 -40.08
N ARG A 937 -0.12 6.51 -39.72
CA ARG A 937 0.89 7.50 -40.11
C ARG A 937 2.27 7.21 -39.53
N ARG A 938 2.36 6.70 -38.30
CA ARG A 938 3.65 6.48 -37.61
C ARG A 938 4.29 5.15 -37.94
N LYS A 939 3.48 4.09 -38.04
CA LYS A 939 3.97 2.71 -38.17
C LYS A 939 3.88 2.17 -39.60
N GLY A 940 3.04 2.76 -40.45
CA GLY A 940 2.85 2.30 -41.81
C GLY A 940 4.15 2.33 -42.62
N VAL A 941 4.39 1.29 -43.39
CA VAL A 941 5.56 1.22 -44.29
C VAL A 941 5.36 2.04 -45.56
N SER A 942 4.11 2.26 -45.97
CA SER A 942 3.75 3.14 -47.08
C SER A 942 3.24 4.51 -46.58
N SER A 943 3.28 5.52 -47.46
CA SER A 943 2.68 6.83 -47.16
C SER A 943 1.23 6.85 -47.60
N TYR A 944 0.35 7.26 -46.68
CA TYR A 944 -1.09 7.35 -46.89
C TYR A 944 -1.58 8.79 -46.78
N GLN A 945 -2.70 9.09 -47.44
CA GLN A 945 -3.46 10.33 -47.26
C GLN A 945 -4.75 10.04 -46.48
N PRO A 946 -5.09 10.83 -45.45
CA PRO A 946 -6.32 10.65 -44.70
C PRO A 946 -7.50 11.31 -45.43
N LEU A 947 -8.61 10.60 -45.53
CA LEU A 947 -9.89 11.11 -45.98
C LEU A 947 -10.88 11.05 -44.80
N TRP A 948 -11.06 12.18 -44.11
CA TRP A 948 -11.93 12.26 -42.95
C TRP A 948 -13.40 12.30 -43.36
N LEU A 949 -14.20 11.38 -42.82
CA LEU A 949 -15.62 11.24 -43.07
C LEU A 949 -16.42 11.67 -41.84
N PRO A 950 -17.43 12.55 -41.99
CA PRO A 950 -18.18 13.11 -40.86
C PRO A 950 -19.01 12.09 -40.07
N ASP A 951 -19.43 11.01 -40.71
CA ASP A 951 -20.29 9.97 -40.13
C ASP A 951 -19.44 8.79 -39.64
N CYS A 952 -19.57 8.48 -38.34
CA CYS A 952 -18.82 7.42 -37.65
C CYS A 952 -19.14 6.01 -38.15
N HIS A 953 -20.26 5.79 -38.84
CA HIS A 953 -20.63 4.52 -39.44
C HIS A 953 -20.30 4.41 -40.94
N ALA A 954 -19.71 5.45 -41.53
CA ALA A 954 -19.59 5.58 -42.99
C ALA A 954 -18.19 5.43 -43.57
N VAL A 955 -17.23 4.93 -42.79
CA VAL A 955 -15.91 4.54 -43.29
C VAL A 955 -15.99 3.30 -44.21
N ASP A 956 -17.13 2.64 -44.21
CA ASP A 956 -17.46 1.47 -44.98
C ASP A 956 -17.52 1.71 -46.50
N CYS A 957 -16.39 1.48 -47.15
CA CYS A 957 -16.23 1.62 -48.59
C CYS A 957 -15.29 0.55 -49.15
N ILE A 958 -15.42 0.29 -50.45
CA ILE A 958 -14.59 -0.66 -51.18
C ILE A 958 -14.07 0.02 -52.44
N TYR A 959 -12.76 -0.03 -52.66
CA TYR A 959 -12.17 0.37 -53.93
C TYR A 959 -11.81 -0.84 -54.79
N VAL A 960 -12.36 -0.93 -56.01
CA VAL A 960 -12.09 -2.02 -56.95
C VAL A 960 -12.10 -1.56 -58.40
N ASN A 961 -11.10 -1.98 -59.19
CA ASN A 961 -10.96 -1.64 -60.62
C ASN A 961 -11.18 -0.16 -60.96
N GLY A 962 -10.64 0.77 -60.16
CA GLY A 962 -10.81 2.20 -60.39
C GLY A 962 -12.12 2.80 -59.87
N THR A 963 -12.98 1.98 -59.28
CA THR A 963 -14.33 2.35 -58.84
C THR A 963 -14.47 2.21 -57.31
N LEU A 964 -14.98 3.25 -56.66
CA LEU A 964 -15.33 3.26 -55.24
C LEU A 964 -16.80 2.87 -55.05
N LEU A 965 -17.04 1.77 -54.36
CA LEU A 965 -18.35 1.40 -53.85
C LEU A 965 -18.51 2.01 -52.46
N HIS A 966 -19.64 2.67 -52.23
CA HIS A 966 -19.99 3.22 -50.93
C HIS A 966 -21.50 3.09 -50.69
N CYS A 967 -21.91 3.25 -49.44
CA CYS A 967 -23.32 3.19 -49.05
C CYS A 967 -24.15 4.23 -49.82
N ALA A 968 -25.40 3.88 -50.14
CA ALA A 968 -26.28 4.74 -50.91
C ALA A 968 -26.56 6.07 -50.19
N GLN A 969 -26.76 7.15 -50.95
CA GLN A 969 -26.99 8.49 -50.40
C GLN A 969 -28.19 8.55 -49.46
N THR A 970 -29.22 7.73 -49.71
CA THR A 970 -30.41 7.59 -48.85
C THR A 970 -30.12 6.96 -47.48
N GLU A 971 -28.92 6.42 -47.29
CA GLU A 971 -28.46 5.75 -46.07
C GLU A 971 -27.25 6.47 -45.45
N GLY A 972 -26.77 7.58 -46.03
CA GLY A 972 -25.58 8.32 -45.57
C GLY A 972 -25.18 9.50 -46.49
N HIS A 973 -26.00 10.56 -46.53
CA HIS A 973 -25.93 11.64 -47.53
C HIS A 973 -24.57 12.39 -47.57
N TRP A 974 -23.90 12.57 -46.43
CA TRP A 974 -22.76 13.48 -46.31
C TRP A 974 -21.43 12.91 -46.81
N ASN A 975 -21.26 11.59 -46.76
CA ASN A 975 -20.02 10.94 -47.22
C ASN A 975 -19.93 10.92 -48.74
N CYS A 976 -21.09 10.84 -49.42
CA CYS A 976 -21.18 10.89 -50.88
C CYS A 976 -20.58 12.19 -51.43
N GLU A 977 -20.84 13.33 -50.76
CA GLU A 977 -20.29 14.63 -51.14
C GLU A 977 -18.79 14.70 -50.89
N VAL A 978 -18.31 14.18 -49.75
CA VAL A 978 -16.87 14.15 -49.43
C VAL A 978 -16.10 13.26 -50.41
N PHE A 979 -16.63 12.08 -50.76
CA PHE A 979 -16.03 11.24 -51.80
C PHE A 979 -16.04 11.92 -53.17
N ALA A 980 -17.10 12.63 -53.53
CA ALA A 980 -17.17 13.36 -54.80
C ALA A 980 -16.20 14.54 -54.88
N ASP A 981 -16.01 15.28 -53.78
CA ASP A 981 -15.10 16.42 -53.68
C ASP A 981 -13.62 15.97 -53.64
N LYS A 982 -13.31 14.96 -52.82
CA LYS A 982 -11.92 14.55 -52.55
C LYS A 982 -11.39 13.48 -53.49
N LEU A 983 -12.26 12.70 -54.14
CA LEU A 983 -11.90 11.68 -55.13
C LEU A 983 -12.65 11.91 -56.47
N PRO A 984 -12.50 13.09 -57.10
CA PRO A 984 -13.29 13.46 -58.28
C PRO A 984 -13.05 12.55 -59.49
N ASP A 985 -11.83 12.01 -59.63
CA ASP A 985 -11.42 11.16 -60.74
C ASP A 985 -11.80 9.67 -60.56
N CYS A 986 -12.38 9.30 -59.42
CA CYS A 986 -12.81 7.94 -59.15
C CYS A 986 -14.26 7.73 -59.59
N ALA A 987 -14.53 6.68 -60.38
CA ALA A 987 -15.90 6.24 -60.64
C ALA A 987 -16.53 5.79 -59.32
N ARG A 988 -17.80 6.13 -59.06
CA ARG A 988 -18.48 5.81 -57.79
C ARG A 988 -19.76 5.02 -58.04
N VAL A 989 -20.02 4.01 -57.22
CA VAL A 989 -21.25 3.22 -57.28
C VAL A 989 -21.87 3.12 -55.90
N GLU A 990 -23.11 3.61 -55.80
CA GLU A 990 -23.91 3.53 -54.58
C GLU A 990 -24.57 2.15 -54.42
N VAL A 991 -24.42 1.58 -53.22
CA VAL A 991 -25.00 0.28 -52.86
C VAL A 991 -25.92 0.45 -51.65
N PRO A 992 -27.23 0.15 -51.76
CA PRO A 992 -28.13 0.19 -50.63
C PRO A 992 -28.02 -1.08 -49.77
N LEU A 993 -27.71 -0.92 -48.50
CA LEU A 993 -27.52 -1.98 -47.51
C LEU A 993 -28.47 -1.93 -46.32
N TYR A 994 -29.48 -1.05 -46.29
CA TYR A 994 -30.38 -0.85 -45.14
C TYR A 994 -30.75 -2.11 -44.32
N GLU A 995 -31.25 -3.18 -44.94
CA GLU A 995 -31.65 -4.39 -44.18
C GLU A 995 -30.48 -5.23 -43.68
N LEU A 996 -29.32 -5.13 -44.34
CA LEU A 996 -28.07 -5.78 -43.93
C LEU A 996 -27.42 -4.96 -42.79
N GLY A 997 -27.54 -3.63 -42.81
CA GLY A 997 -27.08 -2.75 -41.73
C GLY A 997 -27.78 -2.99 -40.39
N LYS A 998 -29.04 -3.48 -40.38
CA LYS A 998 -29.78 -3.86 -39.16
C LYS A 998 -29.09 -4.93 -38.32
N VAL A 999 -28.18 -5.70 -38.93
CA VAL A 999 -27.37 -6.75 -38.30
C VAL A 999 -25.89 -6.44 -38.34
N GLN A 1000 -25.57 -5.14 -38.32
CA GLN A 1000 -24.20 -4.62 -38.28
C GLN A 1000 -23.35 -5.04 -39.49
N ALA A 1001 -23.97 -5.44 -40.62
CA ALA A 1001 -23.25 -5.73 -41.84
C ALA A 1001 -22.86 -4.44 -42.57
N ALA A 1002 -21.61 -4.41 -43.02
CA ALA A 1002 -21.02 -3.33 -43.81
C ALA A 1002 -20.65 -3.85 -45.23
N LEU A 1003 -20.56 -2.97 -46.24
CA LEU A 1003 -20.07 -3.25 -47.60
C LEU A 1003 -18.76 -4.02 -47.57
N SER A 1004 -17.80 -3.54 -46.80
CA SER A 1004 -16.48 -4.13 -46.60
C SER A 1004 -16.50 -5.47 -45.86
N CYS A 1005 -17.64 -5.81 -45.25
CA CYS A 1005 -17.89 -7.07 -44.54
C CYS A 1005 -18.73 -8.07 -45.35
N CYS A 1006 -19.36 -7.63 -46.45
CA CYS A 1006 -20.24 -8.45 -47.28
C CYS A 1006 -19.49 -9.24 -48.36
N SER A 1007 -18.19 -9.01 -48.52
CA SER A 1007 -17.36 -9.75 -49.47
C SER A 1007 -15.90 -9.80 -49.05
N VAL A 1008 -15.24 -10.86 -49.49
CA VAL A 1008 -13.78 -11.00 -49.40
C VAL A 1008 -13.22 -10.73 -50.78
N LEU A 1009 -12.53 -9.60 -50.92
CA LEU A 1009 -11.96 -9.14 -52.18
C LEU A 1009 -10.47 -9.50 -52.20
N PHE A 1010 -10.01 -10.16 -53.26
CA PHE A 1010 -8.60 -10.52 -53.42
C PHE A 1010 -8.19 -10.60 -54.89
#